data_AF-A0A8T2R7K7-F1
#
_entry.id   AF-A0A8T2R7K7-F1
#
_cell.length_a   1.000
_cell.length_b   1.000
_cell.length_c   1.000
_cell.angle_alpha   90.00
_cell.angle_beta   90.00
_cell.angle_gamma   90.00
#
_symmetry.space_group_name_H-M   'P 1'
#
loop_
_entity.id
_entity.type
_entity.pdbx_description
1 polymer ?
#
loop_
_entity_poly.entity_id
_entity_poly.type
_entity_poly.pdbx_seq_one_letter_code
_entity_poly.pdbx_strand_id
1 'polypeptide(L)'
;MDGDNQIDSKEINDHTQENESDFQSRHGSMTQEVKEEDNEMHQSSMNITDVANEDVNTAKGQQEQLDSKETSSLLNQQMSKEVRKSVHEFVQESNPIRSLLYTNSNLNTFYMVVEGAGAGCLFECHIDMKEVMGVTRWHSVPIKCLQYSSSQQYIVSGHDDGSVRIQTAPTPGQLSVMQQHVFWEGRLHDGFIGVVAGAMISCDHCFLASAAYDGSFYVHELKLEKPQQFTIHLEADKPSEAKDTVVDIGVGVYSIEEDKQKTEQDKQLKIALHNKKKLKDKVEAIQNSISKLLKENNERDINERLPLEDFEVDPSIRSMIESEIESRISEVKQELQWESEKMSIALGKLKRLFLDSLEVELIVLHGFKTNACVTTFRTGKLDPEILTAINEANSQRELPPAPRVSVLTLLKDAEEFPKGKNVAQIDDENSEHHAKAEDSAALQDMRRRRLKKMVSDYEKYVNDRENKNFESEDDIAAIKYAENNMGDFKLKTDLEHVQPKNQQTNAKKKRNEMLLLKESIFNQKMEFNREFLALRDIKMQISKQIHEKNCKIQEINDILRIKDEPLFAPCIFKDETPEERDKVSDKDIEEHCQNLKKMDEMHKAQEKKGGLDFGGMVSKAKPEEKNTSLPPSEKKALIDDSSRKEFEKLHRAHATTQSRAFALSSLEQEEQDATHIKLKFQKSKLLENIENMVNNFDNALKELRHKRFQLEINIKRADLKMITLYQELKVLRTMQPKEEALESRHSAKQMELRDMSDKLSEQDKVLEQKKQEVQALKEKKKQLMEEFEELVGESHPAKDALLKIYMRRIKLSKGVDDEDDDNLDEDMEVDDSKGSEDDFDEDEVVEICPAGCDQELYEKVCQLRERRTIEDSLLQESNKHLDVAQREKESKLKKKKAIETALASLEKEMEDFQKEKQNSLNQIDAVLPLYMHQLENLPDGKLPDDLSGVLVFSNKVINQLKETIKDHNTETVALKKLQKELKKEHITLVRERKSRESKIEDLEQRVIDVQMLKFGQMIDLEVLDTMNAKKDNEELRLQLRTQEAQNAAEVSKWNRLIDNSIDQIARAMKEHAACLHVTADLQESIRLLNKNMQQKAGSTYRDVFVEKKKAELEYNHLSKVVAAQGNRIEILNQELLSIQNDRRKLFP
;
A
#
# COMPACT_ATOMS: atom_id res chain seq x y z
N MET A 1 5.57 50.10 -28.86
CA MET A 1 4.36 50.88 -28.58
C MET A 1 4.11 50.77 -27.10
N ASP A 2 4.20 51.77 -26.23
CA ASP A 2 4.69 53.16 -26.24
C ASP A 2 5.23 53.37 -24.80
N GLY A 3 6.39 54.00 -24.57
CA GLY A 3 6.52 55.42 -24.18
C GLY A 3 5.90 55.71 -22.80
N ASP A 4 6.51 56.40 -21.82
CA ASP A 4 7.74 57.17 -21.72
C ASP A 4 7.78 57.76 -20.28
N ASN A 5 8.99 58.10 -19.78
CA ASN A 5 9.31 59.17 -18.80
C ASN A 5 8.86 58.98 -17.32
N GLN A 6 9.62 59.30 -16.26
CA GLN A 6 10.59 60.37 -15.95
C GLN A 6 11.42 59.89 -14.71
N ILE A 7 12.76 59.90 -14.71
CA ILE A 7 13.66 60.95 -14.19
C ILE A 7 13.31 61.44 -12.76
N ASP A 8 14.11 61.09 -11.75
CA ASP A 8 14.98 62.09 -11.10
C ASP A 8 16.03 61.48 -10.16
N SER A 9 17.22 62.04 -10.28
CA SER A 9 18.47 61.74 -9.58
C SER A 9 18.52 62.47 -8.23
N LYS A 10 19.19 61.90 -7.22
CA LYS A 10 20.03 62.68 -6.31
C LYS A 10 21.05 61.85 -5.54
N GLU A 11 22.29 62.31 -5.69
CA GLU A 11 23.56 61.88 -5.11
C GLU A 11 23.71 62.24 -3.62
N ILE A 12 24.89 61.86 -3.09
CA ILE A 12 25.68 62.41 -1.97
C ILE A 12 25.57 61.57 -0.69
N ASN A 13 26.49 60.64 -0.38
CA ASN A 13 27.92 60.75 0.00
C ASN A 13 28.11 61.00 1.51
N ASP A 14 28.76 60.03 2.18
CA ASP A 14 29.81 60.17 3.23
C ASP A 14 29.90 58.84 4.01
N HIS A 15 30.96 58.03 3.90
CA HIS A 15 32.33 58.11 4.45
C HIS A 15 32.51 57.74 5.94
N THR A 16 33.65 57.09 6.20
CA THR A 16 34.29 56.62 7.47
C THR A 16 33.78 55.28 8.01
N GLN A 17 34.53 54.15 7.97
CA GLN A 17 35.88 53.78 8.46
C GLN A 17 36.10 54.02 9.95
N GLU A 18 36.27 52.93 10.71
CA GLU A 18 37.32 52.62 11.72
C GLU A 18 36.82 51.50 12.65
N ASN A 19 37.51 50.35 12.66
CA ASN A 19 38.45 49.85 13.69
C ASN A 19 37.77 49.00 14.78
N GLU A 20 38.22 47.75 14.93
CA GLU A 20 38.89 47.31 16.16
C GLU A 20 39.40 45.87 16.02
N SER A 21 40.71 45.74 16.25
CA SER A 21 41.44 44.50 16.46
C SER A 21 41.62 44.24 17.96
N ASP A 22 41.95 42.97 18.25
CA ASP A 22 42.63 42.46 19.45
C ASP A 22 41.81 42.18 20.71
N PHE A 23 41.78 40.90 21.10
CA PHE A 23 42.25 40.51 22.42
C PHE A 23 42.79 39.08 22.45
N GLN A 24 44.00 38.95 23.00
CA GLN A 24 44.81 37.73 23.16
C GLN A 24 44.49 36.94 24.44
N SER A 25 44.71 35.62 24.34
CA SER A 25 45.40 34.71 25.27
C SER A 25 44.94 34.54 26.74
N ARG A 26 44.84 33.27 27.16
CA ARG A 26 45.31 32.80 28.47
C ARG A 26 45.72 31.31 28.44
N HIS A 27 46.97 31.06 28.84
CA HIS A 27 47.61 29.81 29.27
C HIS A 27 46.88 29.15 30.49
N GLY A 28 47.03 27.88 30.87
CA GLY A 28 47.86 26.76 30.41
C GLY A 28 47.80 25.54 31.37
N SER A 29 48.45 24.43 30.95
CA SER A 29 49.13 23.35 31.72
C SER A 29 48.36 22.39 32.66
N MET A 30 48.31 21.09 32.32
CA MET A 30 49.01 19.99 33.04
C MET A 30 48.89 18.61 32.31
N THR A 31 50.03 17.91 32.20
CA THR A 31 50.41 16.50 31.84
C THR A 31 49.37 15.36 32.00
N GLN A 32 49.33 14.24 31.25
CA GLN A 32 50.38 13.23 30.98
C GLN A 32 49.91 12.12 29.96
N GLU A 33 50.82 11.65 29.10
CA GLU A 33 51.04 10.26 28.58
C GLU A 33 50.24 9.58 27.40
N VAL A 34 51.01 9.28 26.32
CA VAL A 34 51.12 8.03 25.49
C VAL A 34 50.58 7.98 24.03
N LYS A 35 51.53 7.70 23.11
CA LYS A 35 51.50 7.17 21.70
C LYS A 35 51.23 8.16 20.54
N GLU A 36 52.26 8.62 19.80
CA GLU A 36 52.99 7.99 18.65
C GLU A 36 52.08 7.86 17.39
N GLU A 37 52.39 8.31 16.17
CA GLU A 37 53.56 8.95 15.52
C GLU A 37 53.10 9.49 14.12
N ASP A 38 53.51 10.73 13.75
CA ASP A 38 54.16 11.20 12.48
C ASP A 38 53.48 11.00 11.09
N ASN A 39 53.20 11.97 10.18
CA ASN A 39 53.75 13.29 9.79
C ASN A 39 55.28 13.28 9.59
N GLU A 40 55.94 13.71 8.51
CA GLU A 40 55.66 14.65 7.43
C GLU A 40 56.97 14.75 6.58
N MET A 41 56.93 15.60 5.55
CA MET A 41 58.07 16.21 4.82
C MET A 41 58.78 15.38 3.72
N HIS A 42 58.82 15.76 2.44
CA HIS A 42 59.06 17.04 1.77
C HIS A 42 60.55 17.46 1.74
N GLN A 43 61.01 17.76 0.52
CA GLN A 43 62.00 18.77 0.11
C GLN A 43 63.26 18.31 -0.66
N SER A 44 63.52 19.15 -1.67
CA SER A 44 64.82 19.68 -2.07
C SER A 44 65.71 18.77 -2.92
N SER A 45 66.02 19.02 -4.20
CA SER A 45 66.37 20.22 -5.00
C SER A 45 67.82 20.09 -5.49
N MET A 46 68.03 20.41 -6.79
CA MET A 46 69.28 20.85 -7.44
C MET A 46 70.46 19.84 -7.43
N ASN A 47 71.29 19.66 -8.45
CA ASN A 47 71.62 20.41 -9.65
C ASN A 47 72.71 19.63 -10.44
N ILE A 48 72.88 19.99 -11.73
CA ILE A 48 74.19 20.24 -12.40
C ILE A 48 74.94 19.08 -13.11
N THR A 49 74.95 19.19 -14.45
CA THR A 49 76.09 19.07 -15.41
C THR A 49 76.64 17.68 -15.77
N ASP A 50 77.20 17.41 -16.95
CA ASP A 50 77.34 18.12 -18.24
C ASP A 50 77.95 17.13 -19.27
N VAL A 51 77.57 17.33 -20.54
CA VAL A 51 78.44 17.46 -21.74
C VAL A 51 79.14 16.24 -22.40
N ALA A 52 78.92 16.24 -23.73
CA ALA A 52 79.76 15.79 -24.86
C ALA A 52 79.86 14.30 -25.17
N ASN A 53 79.90 13.81 -26.41
CA ASN A 53 79.75 14.24 -27.82
C ASN A 53 80.70 13.31 -28.62
N GLU A 54 80.47 13.18 -29.94
CA GLU A 54 81.37 12.59 -30.96
C GLU A 54 81.50 11.05 -30.97
N ASP A 55 81.65 10.34 -32.08
CA ASP A 55 81.45 10.62 -33.50
C ASP A 55 81.41 9.27 -34.24
N VAL A 56 80.54 9.21 -35.24
CA VAL A 56 80.71 8.66 -36.60
C VAL A 56 81.88 7.68 -36.89
N ASN A 57 81.50 6.53 -37.47
CA ASN A 57 82.13 5.80 -38.59
C ASN A 57 82.97 4.50 -38.40
N THR A 58 82.36 3.42 -38.93
CA THR A 58 82.90 2.47 -39.94
C THR A 58 83.69 1.23 -39.47
N ALA A 59 82.93 0.14 -39.39
CA ALA A 59 83.19 -1.20 -39.95
C ALA A 59 84.55 -1.87 -39.70
N LYS A 60 84.52 -2.90 -38.85
CA LYS A 60 85.19 -4.23 -38.99
C LYS A 60 84.54 -5.11 -37.91
N GLY A 61 83.63 -6.02 -38.22
CA GLY A 61 83.88 -7.15 -39.11
C GLY A 61 84.52 -8.27 -38.29
N GLN A 62 83.66 -9.13 -37.72
CA GLN A 62 84.00 -10.45 -37.18
C GLN A 62 84.73 -10.50 -35.82
N GLN A 63 84.17 -9.88 -34.76
CA GLN A 63 84.48 -10.27 -33.38
C GLN A 63 83.36 -9.93 -32.36
N GLU A 64 82.08 -9.97 -32.75
CA GLU A 64 80.96 -9.60 -31.84
C GLU A 64 79.77 -10.61 -31.84
N GLN A 65 79.92 -11.76 -32.52
CA GLN A 65 78.91 -12.83 -32.49
C GLN A 65 79.20 -13.98 -31.51
N LEU A 66 80.38 -13.99 -30.88
CA LEU A 66 80.69 -14.93 -29.80
C LEU A 66 80.44 -14.29 -28.43
N ASP A 67 80.75 -13.01 -28.27
CA ASP A 67 80.43 -12.30 -27.03
C ASP A 67 78.94 -12.03 -26.89
N SER A 68 78.13 -11.85 -27.94
CA SER A 68 76.67 -11.65 -27.78
C SER A 68 75.92 -12.90 -27.34
N LYS A 69 76.40 -14.13 -27.63
CA LYS A 69 75.77 -15.37 -27.13
C LYS A 69 76.24 -15.72 -25.73
N GLU A 70 77.52 -15.53 -25.43
CA GLU A 70 78.02 -15.73 -24.08
C GLU A 70 77.51 -14.63 -23.15
N THR A 71 77.51 -13.35 -23.55
CA THR A 71 76.87 -12.28 -22.77
C THR A 71 75.37 -12.48 -22.66
N SER A 72 74.61 -12.92 -23.67
CA SER A 72 73.17 -13.23 -23.47
C SER A 72 72.93 -14.43 -22.55
N SER A 73 73.79 -15.45 -22.60
CA SER A 73 73.67 -16.62 -21.71
C SER A 73 74.09 -16.31 -20.28
N LEU A 74 75.12 -15.48 -20.11
CA LEU A 74 75.60 -14.96 -18.82
C LEU A 74 74.63 -13.92 -18.27
N LEU A 75 73.99 -13.09 -19.11
CA LEU A 75 72.91 -12.19 -18.71
C LEU A 75 71.69 -13.00 -18.30
N ASN A 76 71.30 -14.05 -19.02
CA ASN A 76 70.18 -14.91 -18.60
C ASN A 76 70.50 -15.76 -17.36
N GLN A 77 71.76 -16.17 -17.14
CA GLN A 77 72.20 -16.85 -15.93
C GLN A 77 72.37 -15.89 -14.75
N GLN A 78 72.88 -14.67 -14.96
CA GLN A 78 72.92 -13.61 -13.95
C GLN A 78 71.50 -13.19 -13.62
N MET A 79 70.64 -12.87 -14.59
CA MET A 79 69.22 -12.59 -14.40
C MET A 79 68.50 -13.74 -13.70
N SER A 80 68.78 -15.01 -14.00
CA SER A 80 68.19 -16.15 -13.27
C SER A 80 68.73 -16.33 -11.85
N LYS A 81 70.01 -15.96 -11.59
CA LYS A 81 70.61 -15.95 -10.25
C LYS A 81 70.20 -14.73 -9.44
N GLU A 82 69.95 -13.60 -10.09
CA GLU A 82 69.52 -12.32 -9.54
C GLU A 82 68.01 -12.38 -9.25
N VAL A 83 67.21 -13.06 -10.08
CA VAL A 83 65.82 -13.47 -9.78
C VAL A 83 65.78 -14.46 -8.62
N ARG A 84 66.71 -15.42 -8.52
CA ARG A 84 66.76 -16.34 -7.36
C ARG A 84 67.25 -15.69 -6.07
N LYS A 85 68.19 -14.73 -6.14
CA LYS A 85 68.62 -13.91 -4.99
C LYS A 85 67.53 -12.92 -4.58
N SER A 86 66.89 -12.27 -5.54
CA SER A 86 65.79 -11.35 -5.27
C SER A 86 64.59 -12.08 -4.68
N VAL A 87 64.27 -13.32 -5.09
CA VAL A 87 63.15 -14.10 -4.54
C VAL A 87 63.30 -14.40 -3.04
N HIS A 88 64.53 -14.44 -2.50
CA HIS A 88 64.76 -14.55 -1.06
C HIS A 88 64.63 -13.21 -0.30
N GLU A 89 64.87 -12.07 -0.97
CA GLU A 89 64.60 -10.72 -0.45
C GLU A 89 63.13 -10.28 -0.65
N PHE A 90 62.40 -10.84 -1.62
CA PHE A 90 61.01 -10.49 -1.97
C PHE A 90 59.96 -10.91 -0.93
N VAL A 91 60.31 -11.77 0.02
CA VAL A 91 59.36 -12.33 1.01
C VAL A 91 59.19 -11.41 2.24
N GLN A 92 59.93 -10.30 2.33
CA GLN A 92 59.84 -9.36 3.47
C GLN A 92 58.94 -8.14 3.26
N GLU A 93 58.49 -7.84 2.03
CA GLU A 93 57.55 -6.74 1.77
C GLU A 93 56.24 -7.26 1.15
N SER A 94 55.10 -6.85 1.74
CA SER A 94 53.75 -7.28 1.34
C SER A 94 53.33 -6.64 0.01
N ASN A 95 53.77 -7.23 -1.11
CA ASN A 95 53.36 -6.80 -2.44
C ASN A 95 51.89 -7.20 -2.71
N PRO A 96 51.02 -6.28 -3.19
CA PRO A 96 49.63 -6.59 -3.45
C PRO A 96 49.49 -7.58 -4.61
N ILE A 97 48.61 -8.57 -4.42
CA ILE A 97 48.32 -9.60 -5.40
C ILE A 97 47.30 -9.06 -6.41
N ARG A 98 47.63 -9.11 -7.70
CA ARG A 98 46.79 -8.58 -8.78
C ARG A 98 45.81 -9.61 -9.32
N SER A 99 46.24 -10.85 -9.46
CA SER A 99 45.42 -11.93 -9.98
C SER A 99 45.87 -13.28 -9.44
N LEU A 100 44.91 -14.17 -9.20
CA LEU A 100 45.10 -15.53 -8.71
C LEU A 100 44.37 -16.51 -9.63
N LEU A 101 45.00 -17.65 -9.91
CA LEU A 101 44.45 -18.67 -10.79
C LEU A 101 44.81 -20.07 -10.26
N TYR A 102 43.82 -20.85 -9.82
CA TYR A 102 44.03 -22.22 -9.33
C TYR A 102 44.43 -23.17 -10.44
N THR A 103 45.42 -24.04 -10.23
CA THR A 103 45.81 -25.04 -11.24
C THR A 103 44.79 -26.18 -11.31
N ASN A 104 44.65 -26.80 -12.49
CA ASN A 104 43.72 -27.92 -12.73
C ASN A 104 44.25 -29.28 -12.23
N SER A 105 44.90 -29.33 -11.07
CA SER A 105 45.45 -30.56 -10.52
C SER A 105 45.03 -30.78 -9.08
N ASN A 106 44.98 -32.05 -8.65
CA ASN A 106 44.72 -32.44 -7.25
C ASN A 106 45.87 -32.06 -6.30
N LEU A 107 46.85 -31.28 -6.78
CA LEU A 107 48.05 -30.88 -6.06
C LEU A 107 47.87 -29.56 -5.29
N ASN A 108 46.64 -29.02 -5.17
CA ASN A 108 46.35 -27.78 -4.43
C ASN A 108 47.32 -26.60 -4.72
N THR A 109 47.80 -26.49 -5.98
CA THR A 109 48.65 -25.38 -6.41
C THR A 109 47.85 -24.28 -7.08
N PHE A 110 48.37 -23.05 -7.03
CA PHE A 110 47.79 -21.90 -7.71
C PHE A 110 48.88 -20.98 -8.27
N TYR A 111 48.55 -20.29 -9.35
CA TYR A 111 49.36 -19.25 -9.93
C TYR A 111 49.01 -17.89 -9.33
N MET A 112 50.03 -17.09 -9.04
CA MET A 112 49.93 -15.77 -8.44
C MET A 112 50.70 -14.75 -9.25
N VAL A 113 50.10 -13.57 -9.41
CA VAL A 113 50.72 -12.39 -10.01
C VAL A 113 50.74 -11.28 -8.97
N VAL A 114 51.91 -10.67 -8.76
CA VAL A 114 52.14 -9.58 -7.79
C VAL A 114 52.53 -8.28 -8.49
N GLU A 115 52.18 -7.17 -7.86
CA GLU A 115 52.58 -5.81 -8.26
C GLU A 115 53.95 -5.45 -7.63
N GLY A 116 54.66 -4.45 -8.18
CA GLY A 116 55.99 -4.03 -7.68
C GLY A 116 57.16 -4.69 -8.42
N ALA A 117 58.27 -4.95 -7.73
CA ALA A 117 59.51 -5.41 -8.39
C ALA A 117 59.41 -6.84 -8.98
N GLY A 118 58.37 -7.61 -8.62
CA GLY A 118 58.02 -8.90 -9.22
C GLY A 118 57.07 -8.79 -10.43
N ALA A 119 56.74 -7.58 -10.88
CA ALA A 119 55.76 -7.37 -11.93
C ALA A 119 56.21 -7.97 -13.28
N GLY A 120 55.28 -8.67 -13.94
CA GLY A 120 55.52 -9.43 -15.17
C GLY A 120 55.99 -10.87 -14.94
N CYS A 121 56.19 -11.30 -13.70
CA CYS A 121 56.48 -12.70 -13.36
C CYS A 121 55.22 -13.45 -12.92
N LEU A 122 55.16 -14.75 -13.22
CA LEU A 122 54.15 -15.67 -12.72
C LEU A 122 54.78 -16.56 -11.64
N PHE A 123 54.14 -16.63 -10.48
CA PHE A 123 54.57 -17.42 -9.33
C PHE A 123 53.66 -18.63 -9.19
N GLU A 124 54.22 -19.83 -9.01
CA GLU A 124 53.48 -21.04 -8.67
C GLU A 124 53.66 -21.33 -7.18
N CYS A 125 52.54 -21.38 -6.44
CA CYS A 125 52.51 -21.59 -5.00
C CYS A 125 51.63 -22.80 -4.68
N HIS A 126 51.94 -23.51 -3.59
CA HIS A 126 51.09 -24.58 -3.06
C HIS A 126 50.36 -24.07 -1.81
N ILE A 127 49.08 -24.42 -1.65
CA ILE A 127 48.25 -23.86 -0.56
C ILE A 127 48.78 -24.20 0.85
N ASP A 128 49.34 -25.40 1.01
CA ASP A 128 49.86 -25.89 2.29
C ASP A 128 51.37 -25.64 2.49
N MET A 129 52.11 -25.26 1.44
CA MET A 129 53.56 -24.99 1.56
C MET A 129 53.81 -23.49 1.68
N LYS A 130 54.69 -23.10 2.62
CA LYS A 130 55.04 -21.69 2.85
C LYS A 130 56.07 -21.13 1.84
N GLU A 131 56.53 -21.95 0.90
CA GLU A 131 57.53 -21.56 -0.10
C GLU A 131 56.94 -21.58 -1.51
N VAL A 132 57.46 -20.70 -2.38
CA VAL A 132 57.07 -20.63 -3.79
C VAL A 132 57.69 -21.82 -4.54
N MET A 133 56.86 -22.61 -5.22
CA MET A 133 57.26 -23.82 -5.95
C MET A 133 58.04 -23.50 -7.23
N GLY A 134 57.71 -22.40 -7.90
CA GLY A 134 58.39 -21.98 -9.12
C GLY A 134 58.09 -20.54 -9.51
N VAL A 135 59.03 -19.90 -10.21
CA VAL A 135 58.87 -18.53 -10.73
C VAL A 135 59.35 -18.50 -12.17
N THR A 136 58.57 -17.87 -13.04
CA THR A 136 58.96 -17.67 -14.45
C THR A 136 58.56 -16.28 -14.91
N ARG A 137 59.43 -15.63 -15.68
CA ARG A 137 59.11 -14.33 -16.27
C ARG A 137 58.13 -14.53 -17.42
N TRP A 138 56.91 -14.03 -17.24
CA TRP A 138 55.79 -14.27 -18.13
C TRP A 138 55.59 -13.13 -19.12
N HIS A 139 55.95 -11.90 -18.76
CA HIS A 139 55.99 -10.75 -19.67
C HIS A 139 56.99 -9.68 -19.19
N SER A 140 57.35 -8.74 -20.06
CA SER A 140 58.25 -7.63 -19.72
C SER A 140 57.55 -6.52 -18.91
N VAL A 141 56.24 -6.39 -19.08
CA VAL A 141 55.33 -5.40 -18.48
C VAL A 141 54.37 -6.09 -17.48
N PRO A 142 53.88 -5.41 -16.42
CA PRO A 142 52.98 -6.00 -15.43
C PRO A 142 51.74 -6.68 -16.04
N ILE A 143 51.33 -7.79 -15.42
CA ILE A 143 50.14 -8.57 -15.82
C ILE A 143 48.97 -8.11 -14.97
N LYS A 144 47.86 -7.70 -15.60
CA LYS A 144 46.66 -7.23 -14.90
C LYS A 144 45.60 -8.30 -14.75
N CYS A 145 45.42 -9.16 -15.74
CA CYS A 145 44.45 -10.25 -15.70
C CYS A 145 45.08 -11.56 -16.17
N LEU A 146 44.68 -12.66 -15.54
CA LEU A 146 45.10 -14.01 -15.89
C LEU A 146 43.86 -14.92 -15.88
N GLN A 147 43.58 -15.64 -16.97
CA GLN A 147 42.40 -16.51 -17.06
C GLN A 147 42.67 -17.76 -17.90
N TYR A 148 42.05 -18.88 -17.52
CA TYR A 148 42.06 -20.09 -18.35
C TYR A 148 41.08 -20.00 -19.52
N SER A 149 41.43 -20.68 -20.61
CA SER A 149 40.46 -21.03 -21.63
C SER A 149 39.41 -22.02 -21.09
N SER A 150 38.25 -22.15 -21.74
CA SER A 150 37.21 -23.10 -21.31
C SER A 150 37.67 -24.57 -21.30
N SER A 151 38.69 -24.94 -22.08
CA SER A 151 39.34 -26.26 -22.07
C SER A 151 40.49 -26.37 -21.06
N GLN A 152 40.85 -25.26 -20.42
CA GLN A 152 41.98 -25.11 -19.47
C GLN A 152 43.35 -25.50 -20.06
N GLN A 153 43.44 -25.62 -21.38
CA GLN A 153 44.69 -25.91 -22.10
C GLN A 153 45.53 -24.67 -22.36
N TYR A 154 44.93 -23.48 -22.29
CA TYR A 154 45.60 -22.21 -22.55
C TYR A 154 45.34 -21.24 -21.40
N ILE A 155 46.35 -20.41 -21.10
CA ILE A 155 46.26 -19.27 -20.20
C ILE A 155 46.29 -18.00 -21.05
N VAL A 156 45.34 -17.11 -20.80
CA VAL A 156 45.21 -15.79 -21.40
C VAL A 156 45.66 -14.75 -20.37
N SER A 157 46.60 -13.90 -20.75
CA SER A 157 47.08 -12.80 -19.92
C SER A 157 46.89 -11.45 -20.61
N GLY A 158 46.46 -10.44 -19.86
CA GLY A 158 46.39 -9.04 -20.31
C GLY A 158 47.39 -8.18 -19.56
N HIS A 159 48.02 -7.24 -20.27
CA HIS A 159 49.16 -6.46 -19.79
C HIS A 159 48.89 -4.94 -19.82
N ASP A 160 49.71 -4.16 -19.11
CA ASP A 160 49.57 -2.69 -19.04
C ASP A 160 49.86 -1.98 -20.36
N ASP A 161 50.65 -2.56 -21.26
CA ASP A 161 50.97 -1.97 -22.57
C ASP A 161 49.89 -2.22 -23.64
N GLY A 162 48.69 -2.64 -23.23
CA GLY A 162 47.60 -2.96 -24.16
C GLY A 162 47.76 -4.30 -24.88
N SER A 163 48.78 -5.09 -24.52
CA SER A 163 49.01 -6.42 -25.10
C SER A 163 48.18 -7.50 -24.41
N VAL A 164 47.73 -8.46 -25.22
CA VAL A 164 47.06 -9.69 -24.79
C VAL A 164 47.86 -10.88 -25.30
N ARG A 165 48.21 -11.78 -24.40
CA ARG A 165 49.02 -12.97 -24.68
C ARG A 165 48.22 -14.24 -24.39
N ILE A 166 48.32 -15.22 -25.29
CA ILE A 166 47.76 -16.57 -25.15
C ILE A 166 48.93 -17.55 -25.15
N GLN A 167 49.05 -18.36 -24.11
CA GLN A 167 50.10 -19.36 -23.96
C GLN A 167 49.51 -20.70 -23.56
N THR A 168 50.13 -21.81 -23.97
CA THR A 168 49.77 -23.14 -23.47
C THR A 168 49.97 -23.20 -21.95
N ALA A 169 48.99 -23.78 -21.25
CA ALA A 169 49.00 -23.90 -19.80
C ALA A 169 50.19 -24.77 -19.35
N PRO A 170 51.02 -24.32 -18.39
CA PRO A 170 52.10 -25.13 -17.85
C PRO A 170 51.55 -26.36 -17.12
N THR A 171 52.29 -27.47 -17.17
CA THR A 171 52.03 -28.59 -16.27
C THR A 171 52.36 -28.17 -14.83
N PRO A 172 51.43 -28.38 -13.87
CA PRO A 172 51.64 -28.01 -12.48
C PRO A 172 52.92 -28.63 -11.88
N GLY A 173 53.69 -27.85 -11.14
CA GLY A 173 54.96 -28.22 -10.53
C GLY A 173 56.18 -28.11 -11.45
N GLN A 174 56.00 -27.75 -12.73
CA GLN A 174 57.07 -27.64 -13.72
C GLN A 174 57.23 -26.23 -14.31
N LEU A 175 56.65 -25.20 -13.67
CA LEU A 175 56.71 -23.82 -14.17
C LEU A 175 58.15 -23.36 -14.45
N SER A 176 59.11 -23.68 -13.56
CA SER A 176 60.54 -23.30 -13.70
C SER A 176 61.32 -24.07 -14.79
N VAL A 177 60.74 -25.13 -15.39
CA VAL A 177 61.42 -26.03 -16.35
C VAL A 177 60.98 -25.76 -17.81
N MET A 178 59.99 -24.90 -18.02
CA MET A 178 59.55 -24.51 -19.37
C MET A 178 60.64 -23.72 -20.11
N GLN A 179 61.43 -24.40 -20.94
CA GLN A 179 62.46 -23.78 -21.80
C GLN A 179 61.95 -23.42 -23.21
N GLN A 180 60.70 -23.74 -23.56
CA GLN A 180 60.09 -23.38 -24.84
C GLN A 180 58.74 -22.69 -24.64
N HIS A 181 58.73 -21.37 -24.79
CA HIS A 181 57.52 -20.55 -24.71
C HIS A 181 56.86 -20.50 -26.10
N VAL A 182 55.93 -21.42 -26.38
CA VAL A 182 55.02 -21.24 -27.53
C VAL A 182 53.87 -20.36 -27.05
N PHE A 183 53.95 -19.07 -27.34
CA PHE A 183 52.92 -18.09 -27.03
C PHE A 183 52.58 -17.28 -28.28
N TRP A 184 51.34 -16.82 -28.33
CA TRP A 184 50.90 -15.78 -29.24
C TRP A 184 50.66 -14.51 -28.44
N GLU A 185 51.09 -13.36 -28.96
CA GLU A 185 50.90 -12.05 -28.32
C GLU A 185 50.45 -11.05 -29.37
N GLY A 186 49.40 -10.29 -29.05
CA GLY A 186 48.89 -9.21 -29.88
C GLY A 186 48.69 -7.95 -29.05
N ARG A 187 49.16 -6.80 -29.56
CA ARG A 187 48.81 -5.48 -29.03
C ARG A 187 47.45 -5.06 -29.56
N LEU A 188 46.42 -5.37 -28.79
CA LEU A 188 45.03 -5.17 -29.20
C LEU A 188 44.48 -3.82 -28.75
N HIS A 189 45.10 -3.20 -27.75
CA HIS A 189 44.71 -1.89 -27.21
C HIS A 189 45.90 -0.93 -27.23
N ASP A 190 45.63 0.37 -27.20
CA ASP A 190 46.65 1.43 -27.20
C ASP A 190 47.29 1.54 -25.81
N GLY A 191 48.57 1.16 -25.66
CA GLY A 191 49.25 0.98 -24.38
C GLY A 191 49.45 2.23 -23.50
N PHE A 192 48.88 3.39 -23.86
CA PHE A 192 48.91 4.62 -23.05
C PHE A 192 47.64 4.84 -22.22
N ILE A 193 46.46 4.56 -22.78
CA ILE A 193 45.15 4.75 -22.13
C ILE A 193 44.35 3.42 -22.12
N GLY A 194 44.58 2.57 -23.11
CA GLY A 194 43.97 1.25 -23.29
C GLY A 194 44.71 0.13 -22.54
N VAL A 195 44.94 0.30 -21.23
CA VAL A 195 45.41 -0.81 -20.38
C VAL A 195 44.38 -1.93 -20.40
N VAL A 196 44.81 -3.18 -20.63
CA VAL A 196 43.89 -4.33 -20.70
C VAL A 196 43.29 -4.58 -19.32
N ALA A 197 41.99 -4.35 -19.17
CA ALA A 197 41.21 -4.61 -17.97
C ALA A 197 40.86 -6.11 -17.85
N GLY A 198 40.63 -6.78 -18.98
CA GLY A 198 40.31 -8.20 -19.01
C GLY A 198 40.41 -8.80 -20.41
N ALA A 199 40.83 -10.07 -20.50
CA ALA A 199 40.85 -10.82 -21.75
C ALA A 199 40.43 -12.27 -21.54
N MET A 200 39.59 -12.80 -22.43
CA MET A 200 39.07 -14.16 -22.37
C MET A 200 38.89 -14.78 -23.75
N ILE A 201 39.02 -16.10 -23.84
CA ILE A 201 38.70 -16.87 -25.04
C ILE A 201 37.28 -17.42 -24.92
N SER A 202 36.54 -17.40 -26.03
CA SER A 202 35.20 -17.99 -26.13
C SER A 202 35.21 -19.50 -25.86
N CYS A 203 34.07 -20.06 -25.47
CA CYS A 203 33.98 -21.48 -25.08
C CYS A 203 34.32 -22.45 -26.21
N ASP A 204 34.14 -22.04 -27.46
CA ASP A 204 34.47 -22.78 -28.68
C ASP A 204 35.91 -22.56 -29.17
N HIS A 205 36.70 -21.73 -28.46
CA HIS A 205 38.08 -21.34 -28.82
C HIS A 205 38.23 -20.62 -30.16
N CYS A 206 37.12 -20.12 -30.73
CA CYS A 206 37.11 -19.41 -32.01
C CYS A 206 37.29 -17.90 -31.86
N PHE A 207 37.12 -17.32 -30.68
CA PHE A 207 37.18 -15.87 -30.47
C PHE A 207 37.97 -15.49 -29.22
N LEU A 208 38.73 -14.39 -29.31
CA LEU A 208 39.37 -13.69 -28.20
C LEU A 208 38.63 -12.39 -27.95
N ALA A 209 38.01 -12.25 -26.78
CA ALA A 209 37.44 -11.00 -26.32
C ALA A 209 38.45 -10.29 -25.39
N SER A 210 38.69 -9.00 -25.60
CA SER A 210 39.56 -8.19 -24.76
C SER A 210 38.92 -6.82 -24.50
N ALA A 211 38.96 -6.38 -23.25
CA ALA A 211 38.44 -5.11 -22.79
C ALA A 211 39.57 -4.29 -22.16
N ALA A 212 39.59 -2.99 -22.44
CA ALA A 212 40.52 -2.04 -21.82
C ALA A 212 39.79 -1.03 -20.91
N TYR A 213 40.54 -0.37 -20.03
CA TYR A 213 40.01 0.62 -19.08
C TYR A 213 39.47 1.90 -19.73
N ASP A 214 39.81 2.15 -20.98
CA ASP A 214 39.27 3.24 -21.81
C ASP A 214 37.84 2.96 -22.31
N GLY A 215 37.30 1.76 -22.06
CA GLY A 215 36.00 1.31 -22.54
C GLY A 215 36.04 0.63 -23.91
N SER A 216 37.22 0.46 -24.51
CA SER A 216 37.39 -0.27 -25.78
C SER A 216 37.18 -1.77 -25.56
N PHE A 217 36.32 -2.37 -26.37
CA PHE A 217 36.04 -3.80 -26.35
C PHE A 217 36.23 -4.38 -27.76
N TYR A 218 37.19 -5.30 -27.89
CA TYR A 218 37.51 -5.95 -29.16
C TYR A 218 37.29 -7.45 -29.09
N VAL A 219 36.73 -8.00 -30.18
CA VAL A 219 36.56 -9.43 -30.39
C VAL A 219 37.33 -9.83 -31.64
N HIS A 220 38.28 -10.74 -31.51
CA HIS A 220 39.14 -11.22 -32.58
C HIS A 220 38.86 -12.69 -32.88
N GLU A 221 38.82 -13.07 -34.16
CA GLU A 221 38.74 -14.48 -34.56
C GLU A 221 40.09 -15.17 -34.32
N LEU A 222 40.07 -16.25 -33.54
CA LEU A 222 41.22 -17.10 -33.22
C LEU A 222 41.20 -18.39 -34.03
N LYS A 223 42.37 -18.80 -34.53
CA LYS A 223 42.60 -20.11 -35.14
C LYS A 223 43.76 -20.80 -34.42
N LEU A 224 43.47 -21.45 -33.30
CA LEU A 224 44.44 -22.21 -32.51
C LEU A 224 44.58 -23.63 -33.11
N GLU A 225 45.80 -24.07 -33.41
CA GLU A 225 46.07 -25.45 -33.81
C GLU A 225 45.94 -26.39 -32.59
N LYS A 226 45.21 -27.50 -32.72
CA LYS A 226 44.98 -28.43 -31.59
C LYS A 226 46.29 -29.18 -31.25
N PRO A 227 46.76 -29.20 -29.99
CA PRO A 227 47.89 -30.04 -29.61
C PRO A 227 47.51 -31.53 -29.62
N GLN A 228 48.37 -32.37 -30.18
CA GLN A 228 48.22 -33.83 -30.17
C GLN A 228 48.20 -34.34 -28.73
N GLN A 229 47.11 -34.98 -28.32
CA GLN A 229 46.96 -35.55 -26.98
C GLN A 229 47.85 -36.80 -26.85
N PHE A 230 48.81 -36.76 -25.92
CA PHE A 230 49.43 -37.96 -25.35
C PHE A 230 48.42 -38.63 -24.41
N THR A 231 47.89 -39.79 -24.80
CA THR A 231 47.03 -40.63 -23.97
C THR A 231 47.87 -41.37 -22.93
N ILE A 232 47.69 -41.03 -21.65
CA ILE A 232 48.12 -41.84 -20.53
C ILE A 232 47.04 -42.91 -20.31
N HIS A 233 47.40 -44.18 -20.54
CA HIS A 233 46.55 -45.33 -20.25
C HIS A 233 46.44 -45.55 -18.73
N LEU A 234 45.22 -45.53 -18.20
CA LEU A 234 44.88 -46.03 -16.87
C LEU A 234 44.47 -47.50 -16.99
N GLU A 235 45.20 -48.35 -16.27
CA GLU A 235 45.08 -49.80 -16.22
C GLU A 235 43.79 -50.27 -15.54
N ALA A 236 43.20 -51.34 -16.07
CA ALA A 236 42.34 -52.27 -15.35
C ALA A 236 42.78 -53.70 -15.68
N ASP A 237 43.51 -54.32 -14.74
CA ASP A 237 43.68 -55.76 -14.41
C ASP A 237 42.82 -56.76 -15.21
N LYS A 238 43.27 -57.90 -15.79
CA LYS A 238 44.31 -58.94 -15.55
C LYS A 238 44.25 -59.96 -16.75
N PRO A 239 45.03 -61.07 -16.84
CA PRO A 239 46.46 -61.30 -16.60
C PRO A 239 47.17 -62.10 -17.75
N SER A 240 48.50 -62.20 -17.65
CA SER A 240 49.35 -63.35 -18.06
C SER A 240 49.67 -63.58 -19.54
N GLU A 241 50.89 -63.15 -19.93
CA GLU A 241 52.07 -64.00 -20.18
C GLU A 241 52.87 -63.67 -21.46
N ALA A 242 54.19 -63.73 -21.27
CA ALA A 242 55.27 -63.86 -22.25
C ALA A 242 55.55 -62.68 -23.21
N LYS A 243 56.65 -61.99 -22.89
CA LYS A 243 57.42 -61.12 -23.75
C LYS A 243 57.88 -61.88 -25.01
N ASP A 244 57.71 -61.27 -26.17
CA ASP A 244 58.73 -61.31 -27.21
C ASP A 244 58.84 -59.93 -27.88
N THR A 245 60.06 -59.40 -27.85
CA THR A 245 60.44 -58.08 -28.32
C THR A 245 60.62 -58.07 -29.83
N VAL A 246 59.83 -57.27 -30.55
CA VAL A 246 60.21 -56.76 -31.88
C VAL A 246 59.84 -55.28 -31.97
N VAL A 247 60.81 -54.52 -32.47
CA VAL A 247 60.94 -53.05 -32.58
C VAL A 247 59.69 -52.33 -33.11
N ASP A 248 59.25 -51.29 -32.39
CA ASP A 248 58.19 -50.36 -32.81
C ASP A 248 58.54 -49.63 -34.11
N ILE A 249 57.65 -49.74 -35.09
CA ILE A 249 57.58 -48.91 -36.30
C ILE A 249 56.80 -47.64 -35.92
N GLY A 250 57.30 -46.48 -36.35
CA GLY A 250 56.78 -45.17 -35.96
C GLY A 250 55.29 -44.95 -36.27
N VAL A 251 54.64 -44.19 -35.38
CA VAL A 251 53.23 -43.78 -35.44
C VAL A 251 52.96 -43.05 -36.77
N GLY A 252 52.23 -43.72 -37.67
CA GLY A 252 51.91 -43.23 -39.01
C GLY A 252 51.72 -44.32 -40.08
N VAL A 253 52.02 -45.58 -39.77
CA VAL A 253 51.74 -46.73 -40.65
C VAL A 253 50.57 -47.52 -40.06
N TYR A 254 49.48 -47.67 -40.83
CA TYR A 254 48.37 -48.56 -40.49
C TYR A 254 48.93 -49.98 -40.23
N SER A 255 48.40 -50.68 -39.22
CA SER A 255 48.72 -52.11 -39.05
C SER A 255 48.43 -52.85 -40.35
N ILE A 256 49.19 -53.89 -40.70
CA ILE A 256 49.01 -54.66 -41.95
C ILE A 256 47.56 -55.18 -42.07
N GLU A 257 46.90 -55.46 -40.94
CA GLU A 257 45.49 -55.84 -40.92
C GLU A 257 44.53 -54.65 -41.10
N GLU A 258 44.84 -53.48 -40.54
CA GLU A 258 44.05 -52.26 -40.71
C GLU A 258 44.19 -51.69 -42.12
N ASP A 259 45.38 -51.73 -42.71
CA ASP A 259 45.62 -51.29 -44.09
C ASP A 259 44.97 -52.26 -45.08
N LYS A 260 44.90 -53.56 -44.74
CA LYS A 260 44.14 -54.56 -45.51
C LYS A 260 42.64 -54.34 -45.40
N GLN A 261 42.11 -54.05 -44.21
CA GLN A 261 40.69 -53.71 -44.02
C GLN A 261 40.34 -52.40 -44.71
N LYS A 262 41.19 -51.38 -44.63
CA LYS A 262 40.97 -50.08 -45.27
C LYS A 262 41.10 -50.18 -46.78
N THR A 263 42.06 -50.93 -47.33
CA THR A 263 42.13 -51.19 -48.77
C THR A 263 40.97 -52.03 -49.26
N GLU A 264 40.43 -52.93 -48.44
CA GLU A 264 39.20 -53.67 -48.74
C GLU A 264 37.97 -52.75 -48.71
N GLN A 265 37.83 -51.89 -47.71
CA GLN A 265 36.79 -50.85 -47.64
C GLN A 265 36.91 -49.84 -48.78
N ASP A 266 38.12 -49.42 -49.17
CA ASP A 266 38.38 -48.52 -50.30
C ASP A 266 38.09 -49.21 -51.64
N LYS A 267 38.36 -50.52 -51.75
CA LYS A 267 37.93 -51.32 -52.91
C LYS A 267 36.42 -51.41 -52.96
N GLN A 268 35.75 -51.66 -51.83
CA GLN A 268 34.29 -51.67 -51.74
C GLN A 268 33.70 -50.29 -52.09
N LEU A 269 34.29 -49.19 -51.61
CA LEU A 269 33.91 -47.83 -51.95
C LEU A 269 34.14 -47.53 -53.44
N LYS A 270 35.27 -47.95 -54.02
CA LYS A 270 35.53 -47.81 -55.47
C LYS A 270 34.53 -48.61 -56.30
N ILE A 271 34.21 -49.83 -55.89
CA ILE A 271 33.20 -50.67 -56.55
C ILE A 271 31.82 -50.01 -56.41
N ALA A 272 31.47 -49.50 -55.23
CA ALA A 272 30.21 -48.79 -54.98
C ALA A 272 30.12 -47.50 -55.80
N LEU A 273 31.18 -46.70 -55.87
CA LEU A 273 31.25 -45.48 -56.69
C LEU A 273 31.17 -45.79 -58.19
N HIS A 274 31.82 -46.86 -58.63
CA HIS A 274 31.75 -47.32 -60.02
C HIS A 274 30.35 -47.83 -60.37
N ASN A 275 29.71 -48.59 -59.48
CA ASN A 275 28.33 -49.03 -59.65
C ASN A 275 27.34 -47.86 -59.60
N LYS A 276 27.55 -46.87 -58.73
CA LYS A 276 26.79 -45.62 -58.68
C LYS A 276 26.96 -44.81 -59.97
N LYS A 277 28.17 -44.75 -60.53
CA LYS A 277 28.42 -44.11 -61.83
C LYS A 277 27.69 -44.85 -62.95
N LYS A 278 27.80 -46.18 -63.02
CA LYS A 278 27.02 -47.00 -63.96
C LYS A 278 25.51 -46.80 -63.83
N LEU A 279 25.00 -46.68 -62.60
CA LEU A 279 23.58 -46.42 -62.36
C LEU A 279 23.20 -45.02 -62.83
N LYS A 280 24.03 -44.00 -62.55
CA LYS A 280 23.82 -42.63 -63.04
C LYS A 280 23.80 -42.58 -64.57
N ASP A 281 24.76 -43.22 -65.23
CA ASP A 281 24.83 -43.26 -66.69
C ASP A 281 23.57 -43.94 -67.27
N LYS A 282 23.04 -44.98 -66.62
CA LYS A 282 21.77 -45.63 -66.99
C LYS A 282 20.56 -44.73 -66.76
N VAL A 283 20.50 -44.03 -65.63
CA VAL A 283 19.40 -43.10 -65.31
C VAL A 283 19.41 -41.92 -66.27
N GLU A 284 20.58 -41.38 -66.61
CA GLU A 284 20.73 -40.30 -67.59
C GLU A 284 20.32 -40.77 -68.99
N ALA A 285 20.67 -42.00 -69.39
CA ALA A 285 20.17 -42.59 -70.61
C ALA A 285 18.63 -42.72 -70.62
N ILE A 286 18.02 -43.13 -69.50
CA ILE A 286 16.56 -43.22 -69.35
C ILE A 286 15.90 -41.84 -69.37
N GLN A 287 16.45 -40.85 -68.66
CA GLN A 287 15.96 -39.47 -68.65
C GLN A 287 16.01 -38.84 -70.05
N ASN A 288 17.11 -39.06 -70.77
CA ASN A 288 17.23 -38.62 -72.15
C ASN A 288 16.19 -39.30 -73.05
N SER A 289 15.94 -40.61 -72.87
CA SER A 289 14.90 -41.33 -73.59
C SER A 289 13.49 -40.80 -73.27
N ILE A 290 13.17 -40.56 -72.01
CA ILE A 290 11.87 -40.00 -71.58
C ILE A 290 11.70 -38.57 -72.10
N SER A 291 12.73 -37.72 -72.00
CA SER A 291 12.68 -36.35 -72.52
C SER A 291 12.46 -36.31 -74.03
N LYS A 292 13.00 -37.29 -74.76
CA LYS A 292 12.78 -37.45 -76.19
C LYS A 292 11.33 -37.86 -76.47
N LEU A 293 10.79 -38.83 -75.72
CA LEU A 293 9.39 -39.27 -75.83
C LEU A 293 8.40 -38.15 -75.47
N LEU A 294 8.68 -37.34 -74.45
CA LEU A 294 7.83 -36.19 -74.08
C LEU A 294 7.87 -35.09 -75.13
N LYS A 295 9.03 -34.82 -75.73
CA LYS A 295 9.14 -33.90 -76.88
C LYS A 295 8.35 -34.41 -78.08
N GLU A 296 8.50 -35.69 -78.44
CA GLU A 296 7.75 -36.31 -79.52
C GLU A 296 6.23 -36.28 -79.26
N ASN A 297 5.78 -36.46 -78.01
CA ASN A 297 4.37 -36.36 -77.63
C ASN A 297 3.84 -34.91 -77.67
N ASN A 298 4.64 -33.95 -77.22
CA ASN A 298 4.29 -32.51 -77.26
C ASN A 298 4.29 -31.94 -78.68
N GLU A 299 5.03 -32.53 -79.61
CA GLU A 299 5.02 -32.15 -81.03
C GLU A 299 3.77 -32.65 -81.78
N ARG A 300 2.98 -33.58 -81.20
CA ARG A 300 1.72 -34.03 -81.79
C ARG A 300 0.57 -33.06 -81.54
N ASP A 301 -0.46 -33.19 -82.38
CA ASP A 301 -1.65 -32.35 -82.33
C ASP A 301 -2.47 -32.64 -81.06
N ILE A 302 -3.24 -31.66 -80.56
CA ILE A 302 -3.84 -31.68 -79.20
C ILE A 302 -4.71 -32.93 -78.94
N ASN A 303 -5.34 -33.48 -79.98
CA ASN A 303 -6.19 -34.69 -79.88
C ASN A 303 -5.40 -36.02 -79.95
N GLU A 304 -4.12 -35.98 -80.30
CA GLU A 304 -3.20 -37.14 -80.43
C GLU A 304 -2.11 -37.15 -79.35
N ARG A 305 -2.11 -36.16 -78.45
CA ARG A 305 -1.20 -36.14 -77.29
C ARG A 305 -1.70 -37.11 -76.23
N LEU A 306 -0.81 -38.01 -75.81
CA LEU A 306 -1.07 -38.85 -74.66
C LEU A 306 -0.95 -38.01 -73.37
N PRO A 307 -1.91 -38.09 -72.44
CA PRO A 307 -1.78 -37.50 -71.12
C PRO A 307 -0.60 -38.16 -70.35
N LEU A 308 -0.04 -37.44 -69.38
CA LEU A 308 1.16 -37.89 -68.63
C LEU A 308 0.91 -39.19 -67.86
N GLU A 309 -0.34 -39.43 -67.48
CA GLU A 309 -0.83 -40.62 -66.79
C GLU A 309 -0.71 -41.89 -67.66
N ASP A 310 -0.79 -41.77 -68.99
CA ASP A 310 -0.68 -42.90 -69.93
C ASP A 310 0.78 -43.33 -70.18
N PHE A 311 1.76 -42.54 -69.73
CA PHE A 311 3.18 -42.91 -69.72
C PHE A 311 3.55 -43.79 -68.50
N GLU A 312 2.63 -43.95 -67.55
CA GLU A 312 2.80 -44.86 -66.40
C GLU A 312 2.47 -46.30 -66.82
N VAL A 313 3.52 -47.08 -67.09
CA VAL A 313 3.38 -48.47 -67.58
C VAL A 313 2.74 -49.40 -66.53
N ASP A 314 2.96 -49.14 -65.23
CA ASP A 314 2.35 -49.91 -64.14
C ASP A 314 2.16 -49.03 -62.87
N PRO A 315 0.91 -48.65 -62.54
CA PRO A 315 0.58 -47.92 -61.32
C PRO A 315 0.96 -48.66 -60.03
N SER A 316 1.05 -49.99 -60.08
CA SER A 316 1.41 -50.84 -58.93
C SER A 316 2.87 -50.60 -58.49
N ILE A 317 3.77 -50.33 -59.44
CA ILE A 317 5.18 -50.04 -59.16
C ILE A 317 5.31 -48.67 -58.50
N ARG A 318 4.56 -47.67 -58.97
CA ARG A 318 4.52 -46.34 -58.36
C ARG A 318 4.01 -46.42 -56.92
N SER A 319 2.91 -47.13 -56.68
CA SER A 319 2.37 -47.35 -55.34
C SER A 319 3.35 -48.12 -54.44
N MET A 320 4.08 -49.11 -54.98
CA MET A 320 5.13 -49.82 -54.24
C MET A 320 6.31 -48.90 -53.87
N ILE A 321 6.74 -48.03 -54.78
CA ILE A 321 7.80 -47.04 -54.53
C ILE A 321 7.33 -45.99 -53.52
N GLU A 322 6.10 -45.49 -53.63
CA GLU A 322 5.51 -44.57 -52.67
C GLU A 322 5.42 -45.21 -51.27
N SER A 323 5.00 -46.48 -51.19
CA SER A 323 5.00 -47.24 -49.93
C SER A 323 6.40 -47.47 -49.37
N GLU A 324 7.40 -47.77 -50.22
CA GLU A 324 8.80 -47.88 -49.79
C GLU A 324 9.35 -46.54 -49.31
N ILE A 325 9.04 -45.43 -50.00
CA ILE A 325 9.40 -44.07 -49.60
C ILE A 325 8.75 -43.73 -48.27
N GLU A 326 7.47 -44.03 -48.07
CA GLU A 326 6.76 -43.83 -46.81
C GLU A 326 7.37 -44.65 -45.67
N SER A 327 7.72 -45.92 -45.92
CA SER A 327 8.44 -46.76 -44.96
C SER A 327 9.80 -46.16 -44.60
N ARG A 328 10.57 -45.70 -45.60
CA ARG A 328 11.87 -45.04 -45.39
C ARG A 328 11.73 -43.74 -44.60
N ILE A 329 10.73 -42.93 -44.91
CA ILE A 329 10.41 -41.70 -44.19
C ILE A 329 10.02 -42.03 -42.75
N SER A 330 9.26 -43.11 -42.53
CA SER A 330 8.89 -43.57 -41.19
C SER A 330 10.11 -44.03 -40.39
N GLU A 331 11.03 -44.77 -41.00
CA GLU A 331 12.30 -45.18 -40.40
C GLU A 331 13.15 -43.96 -40.01
N VAL A 332 13.35 -43.00 -40.93
CA VAL A 332 14.09 -41.76 -40.66
C VAL A 332 13.41 -40.93 -39.57
N LYS A 333 12.06 -40.88 -39.55
CA LYS A 333 11.32 -40.22 -38.47
C LYS A 333 11.54 -40.91 -37.13
N GLN A 334 11.60 -42.24 -37.08
CA GLN A 334 11.93 -42.98 -35.87
C GLN A 334 13.36 -42.72 -35.39
N GLU A 335 14.34 -42.71 -36.31
CA GLU A 335 15.73 -42.40 -35.99
C GLU A 335 15.88 -40.97 -35.44
N LEU A 336 15.22 -40.00 -36.06
CA LEU A 336 15.23 -38.60 -35.64
C LEU A 336 14.28 -38.29 -34.47
N GLN A 337 13.42 -39.24 -34.08
CA GLN A 337 12.39 -39.01 -33.08
C GLN A 337 13.01 -38.58 -31.75
N TRP A 338 14.04 -39.29 -31.29
CA TRP A 338 14.72 -38.97 -30.04
C TRP A 338 15.36 -37.58 -30.05
N GLU A 339 16.03 -37.21 -31.15
CA GLU A 339 16.65 -35.88 -31.28
C GLU A 339 15.59 -34.79 -31.33
N SER A 340 14.49 -35.01 -32.07
CA SER A 340 13.38 -34.07 -32.15
C SER A 340 12.70 -33.86 -30.79
N GLU A 341 12.47 -34.93 -30.03
CA GLU A 341 11.90 -34.87 -28.68
C GLU A 341 12.86 -34.20 -27.70
N LYS A 342 14.16 -34.51 -27.77
CA LYS A 342 15.21 -33.86 -26.97
C LYS A 342 15.24 -32.35 -27.22
N MET A 343 15.24 -31.92 -28.50
CA MET A 343 15.25 -30.51 -28.86
C MET A 343 13.93 -29.82 -28.48
N SER A 344 12.80 -30.51 -28.64
CA SER A 344 11.48 -30.01 -28.21
C SER A 344 11.41 -29.80 -26.70
N ILE A 345 11.91 -30.75 -25.90
CA ILE A 345 11.98 -30.64 -24.44
C ILE A 345 12.96 -29.52 -24.05
N ALA A 346 14.11 -29.41 -24.71
CA ALA A 346 15.08 -28.34 -24.46
C ALA A 346 14.46 -26.95 -24.73
N LEU A 347 13.77 -26.80 -25.86
CA LEU A 347 13.01 -25.59 -26.20
C LEU A 347 11.91 -25.32 -25.17
N GLY A 348 11.17 -26.34 -24.73
CA GLY A 348 10.16 -26.21 -23.67
C GLY A 348 10.72 -25.85 -22.29
N LYS A 349 11.96 -26.25 -21.98
CA LYS A 349 12.67 -25.81 -20.77
C LYS A 349 13.11 -24.34 -20.89
N LEU A 350 13.60 -23.93 -22.07
CA LEU A 350 13.97 -22.55 -22.35
C LEU A 350 12.74 -21.62 -22.29
N LYS A 351 11.61 -22.00 -22.88
CA LYS A 351 10.35 -21.23 -22.82
C LYS A 351 9.86 -21.04 -21.38
N ARG A 352 9.85 -22.11 -20.58
CA ARG A 352 9.50 -22.05 -19.15
C ARG A 352 10.38 -21.09 -18.35
N LEU A 353 11.68 -21.10 -18.61
CA LEU A 353 12.62 -20.25 -17.86
C LEU A 353 12.52 -18.77 -18.26
N PHE A 354 12.40 -18.48 -19.56
CA PHE A 354 12.54 -17.12 -20.08
C PHE A 354 11.22 -16.41 -20.44
N LEU A 355 10.18 -17.15 -20.84
CA LEU A 355 8.94 -16.59 -21.40
C LEU A 355 7.73 -16.79 -20.48
N ASP A 356 7.55 -17.95 -19.86
CA ASP A 356 6.31 -18.26 -19.12
C ASP A 356 6.08 -17.35 -17.89
N SER A 357 7.16 -16.85 -17.29
CA SER A 357 7.14 -15.88 -16.17
C SER A 357 6.76 -14.46 -16.60
N LEU A 358 6.78 -14.18 -17.90
CA LEU A 358 6.46 -12.87 -18.46
C LEU A 358 5.00 -12.79 -18.86
N GLU A 359 4.42 -11.60 -18.64
CA GLU A 359 3.11 -11.23 -19.19
C GLU A 359 3.29 -10.56 -20.56
N VAL A 360 4.30 -9.70 -20.69
CA VAL A 360 4.64 -9.02 -21.96
C VAL A 360 6.16 -9.09 -22.20
N GLU A 361 6.55 -9.62 -23.35
CA GLU A 361 7.94 -9.66 -23.85
C GLU A 361 8.44 -8.27 -24.27
N LEU A 362 9.75 -8.15 -24.50
CA LEU A 362 10.32 -6.97 -25.14
C LEU A 362 10.04 -7.04 -26.64
N ILE A 363 9.24 -6.11 -27.14
CA ILE A 363 8.88 -5.97 -28.56
C ILE A 363 9.38 -4.61 -29.02
N VAL A 364 10.02 -4.55 -30.19
CA VAL A 364 10.55 -3.32 -30.78
C VAL A 364 9.70 -2.95 -31.99
N LEU A 365 9.06 -1.77 -31.99
CA LEU A 365 8.28 -1.25 -33.11
C LEU A 365 9.06 -0.14 -33.81
N HIS A 366 9.26 -0.29 -35.12
CA HIS A 366 9.97 0.67 -35.96
C HIS A 366 9.00 1.56 -36.74
N GLY A 367 9.42 2.79 -37.03
CA GLY A 367 8.76 3.67 -37.99
C GLY A 367 8.83 3.12 -39.42
N PHE A 368 7.98 3.64 -40.29
CA PHE A 368 7.97 3.27 -41.71
C PHE A 368 9.08 3.99 -42.50
N LYS A 369 9.23 5.30 -42.30
CA LYS A 369 10.26 6.12 -42.96
C LYS A 369 11.27 6.69 -41.97
N THR A 370 10.88 6.86 -40.71
CA THR A 370 11.74 7.39 -39.65
C THR A 370 12.55 6.28 -38.98
N ASN A 371 13.81 6.58 -38.60
CA ASN A 371 14.65 5.71 -37.77
C ASN A 371 14.20 5.68 -36.29
N ALA A 372 12.95 6.06 -36.00
CA ALA A 372 12.40 6.01 -34.66
C ALA A 372 12.00 4.57 -34.34
N CYS A 373 12.44 4.09 -33.18
CA CYS A 373 11.98 2.83 -32.62
C CYS A 373 11.47 3.06 -31.19
N VAL A 374 10.47 2.27 -30.81
CA VAL A 374 9.88 2.26 -29.46
C VAL A 374 9.84 0.82 -28.99
N THR A 375 10.03 0.60 -27.68
CA THR A 375 9.99 -0.73 -27.08
C THR A 375 8.91 -0.84 -26.01
N THR A 376 8.36 -2.04 -25.83
CA THR A 376 7.46 -2.36 -24.70
C THR A 376 8.22 -2.41 -23.37
N PHE A 377 7.49 -2.32 -22.25
CA PHE A 377 8.03 -2.66 -20.93
C PHE A 377 7.96 -4.17 -20.74
N ARG A 378 9.11 -4.85 -20.67
CA ARG A 378 9.17 -6.25 -20.26
C ARG A 378 8.57 -6.36 -18.85
N THR A 379 7.46 -7.06 -18.74
CA THR A 379 6.66 -7.11 -17.50
C THR A 379 6.42 -8.55 -17.11
N GLY A 380 6.85 -8.91 -15.90
CA GLY A 380 6.60 -10.22 -15.29
C GLY A 380 5.17 -10.35 -14.79
N LYS A 381 4.64 -11.56 -14.75
CA LYS A 381 3.35 -11.85 -14.09
C LYS A 381 3.42 -11.48 -12.61
N LEU A 382 2.32 -10.95 -12.08
CA LEU A 382 2.19 -10.74 -10.63
C LEU A 382 1.90 -12.10 -9.99
N ASP A 383 2.66 -12.44 -8.95
CA ASP A 383 2.43 -13.67 -8.19
C ASP A 383 1.02 -13.66 -7.57
N PRO A 384 0.33 -14.82 -7.52
CA PRO A 384 -1.03 -14.90 -7.01
C PRO A 384 -1.14 -14.46 -5.54
N GLU A 385 -0.12 -14.72 -4.72
CA GLU A 385 -0.07 -14.25 -3.33
C GLU A 385 0.06 -12.72 -3.21
N ILE A 386 0.71 -12.08 -4.18
CA ILE A 386 0.84 -10.62 -4.20
C ILE A 386 -0.48 -10.00 -4.64
N LEU A 387 -1.19 -10.62 -5.59
CA LEU A 387 -2.52 -10.20 -6.01
C LEU A 387 -3.54 -10.28 -4.87
N THR A 388 -3.54 -11.36 -4.08
CA THR A 388 -4.42 -11.44 -2.90
C THR A 388 -4.08 -10.36 -1.88
N ALA A 389 -2.79 -10.14 -1.60
CA ALA A 389 -2.35 -9.10 -0.68
C ALA A 389 -2.69 -7.68 -1.17
N ILE A 390 -2.63 -7.42 -2.48
CA ILE A 390 -3.06 -6.16 -3.10
C ILE A 390 -4.57 -5.96 -2.90
N ASN A 391 -5.38 -6.99 -3.16
CA ASN A 391 -6.82 -6.93 -2.97
C ASN A 391 -7.19 -6.63 -1.51
N GLU A 392 -6.52 -7.29 -0.55
CA GLU A 392 -6.68 -6.99 0.88
C GLU A 392 -6.31 -5.54 1.24
N ALA A 393 -5.21 -5.02 0.67
CA ALA A 393 -4.78 -3.65 0.88
C ALA A 393 -5.78 -2.63 0.28
N ASN A 394 -6.35 -2.92 -0.89
CA ASN A 394 -7.39 -2.11 -1.52
C ASN A 394 -8.69 -2.10 -0.69
N SER A 395 -9.13 -3.26 -0.18
CA SER A 395 -10.29 -3.32 0.72
C SER A 395 -10.10 -2.52 2.02
N GLN A 396 -8.88 -2.50 2.57
CA GLN A 396 -8.55 -1.69 3.76
C GLN A 396 -8.51 -0.19 3.48
N ARG A 397 -8.28 0.21 2.23
CA ARG A 397 -8.27 1.62 1.79
C ARG A 397 -9.69 2.15 1.56
N GLU A 398 -10.61 1.30 1.13
CA GLU A 398 -12.01 1.66 0.85
C GLU A 398 -12.91 1.69 2.09
N LEU A 399 -12.46 1.15 3.23
CA LEU A 399 -13.18 1.33 4.48
C LEU A 399 -13.20 2.83 4.83
N PRO A 400 -14.38 3.47 4.88
CA PRO A 400 -14.49 4.79 5.50
C PRO A 400 -13.91 4.68 6.91
N PRO A 401 -13.33 5.77 7.47
CA PRO A 401 -13.01 5.76 8.89
C PRO A 401 -14.25 5.26 9.60
N ALA A 402 -14.13 4.12 10.30
CA ALA A 402 -15.23 3.53 11.03
C ALA A 402 -15.92 4.66 11.77
N PRO A 403 -17.27 4.81 11.69
CA PRO A 403 -17.94 5.79 12.49
C PRO A 403 -17.52 5.46 13.91
N ARG A 404 -16.69 6.32 14.50
CA ARG A 404 -16.53 6.34 15.94
C ARG A 404 -17.97 6.37 16.41
N VAL A 405 -18.39 5.31 17.10
CA VAL A 405 -19.63 5.33 17.85
C VAL A 405 -19.41 6.40 18.90
N SER A 406 -19.65 7.63 18.50
CA SER A 406 -19.79 8.76 19.38
C SER A 406 -21.01 8.42 20.20
N VAL A 407 -20.79 8.25 21.50
CA VAL A 407 -21.82 8.17 22.54
C VAL A 407 -22.77 9.40 22.51
N LEU A 408 -22.50 10.38 21.62
CA LEU A 408 -23.29 11.56 21.29
C LEU A 408 -24.48 11.33 20.33
N THR A 409 -24.89 10.09 20.06
CA THR A 409 -26.08 9.80 19.21
C THR A 409 -27.32 9.37 20.01
N LEU A 410 -27.29 9.45 21.35
CA LEU A 410 -28.47 9.26 22.22
C LEU A 410 -28.98 10.56 22.86
N LEU A 411 -28.40 11.71 22.51
CA LEU A 411 -28.78 13.02 23.08
C LEU A 411 -29.23 14.03 22.01
N LYS A 412 -29.50 13.59 20.77
CA LYS A 412 -29.87 14.46 19.64
C LYS A 412 -31.36 14.52 19.29
N ASP A 413 -32.23 13.97 20.15
CA ASP A 413 -33.69 14.05 19.99
C ASP A 413 -34.36 15.10 20.89
N ALA A 414 -33.58 16.01 21.48
CA ALA A 414 -34.11 17.12 22.25
C ALA A 414 -33.35 18.41 21.91
N GLU A 415 -33.66 19.01 20.77
CA GLU A 415 -33.64 20.47 20.54
C GLU A 415 -33.98 20.77 19.06
N GLU A 416 -35.28 20.76 18.75
CA GLU A 416 -35.80 21.56 17.65
C GLU A 416 -36.13 22.96 18.18
N PHE A 417 -35.33 23.96 17.80
CA PHE A 417 -35.83 25.32 17.67
C PHE A 417 -35.47 25.87 16.27
N PRO A 418 -36.44 26.48 15.56
CA PRO A 418 -36.29 26.87 14.17
C PRO A 418 -35.53 28.20 14.06
N LYS A 419 -34.64 28.30 13.07
CA LYS A 419 -34.08 29.57 12.62
C LYS A 419 -34.87 30.11 11.43
N GLY A 420 -35.26 31.37 11.51
CA GLY A 420 -35.41 32.22 10.32
C GLY A 420 -36.37 33.41 10.47
N LYS A 421 -35.83 34.61 10.75
CA LYS A 421 -35.63 35.71 9.78
C LYS A 421 -35.54 37.09 10.45
N ASN A 422 -34.45 37.79 10.10
CA ASN A 422 -34.31 39.20 9.76
C ASN A 422 -34.74 40.31 10.75
N VAL A 423 -33.72 40.91 11.37
CA VAL A 423 -33.36 42.35 11.37
C VAL A 423 -34.48 43.37 11.10
N ALA A 424 -34.85 44.16 12.12
CA ALA A 424 -35.01 45.61 12.01
C ALA A 424 -35.06 46.27 13.41
N GLN A 425 -34.15 47.23 13.59
CA GLN A 425 -34.25 48.48 14.35
C GLN A 425 -34.73 48.47 15.81
N ILE A 426 -33.79 48.87 16.66
CA ILE A 426 -33.97 49.57 17.92
C ILE A 426 -34.50 50.97 17.60
N ASP A 427 -35.63 51.36 18.19
CA ASP A 427 -36.05 52.75 18.37
C ASP A 427 -36.77 52.91 19.72
N ASP A 428 -36.69 54.14 20.20
CA ASP A 428 -36.87 54.69 21.54
C ASP A 428 -38.21 54.49 22.29
N GLU A 429 -38.04 54.58 23.62
CA GLU A 429 -38.87 55.18 24.68
C GLU A 429 -40.42 55.31 24.61
N ASN A 430 -41.00 55.03 25.79
CA ASN A 430 -42.18 55.66 26.42
C ASN A 430 -43.57 55.50 25.79
N SER A 431 -44.44 54.77 26.50
CA SER A 431 -45.74 55.29 26.96
C SER A 431 -46.36 54.37 28.00
N GLU A 432 -46.55 54.89 29.21
CA GLU A 432 -47.58 54.43 30.13
C GLU A 432 -48.96 54.59 29.47
N HIS A 433 -49.85 53.59 29.59
CA HIS A 433 -51.10 53.69 30.36
C HIS A 433 -52.12 52.56 30.07
N HIS A 434 -52.65 52.05 31.19
CA HIS A 434 -54.00 51.49 31.40
C HIS A 434 -54.41 50.16 30.75
N ALA A 435 -54.33 49.08 31.55
CA ALA A 435 -55.46 48.18 31.73
C ALA A 435 -55.49 47.69 33.20
N LYS A 436 -56.65 47.85 33.84
CA LYS A 436 -56.90 47.50 35.23
C LYS A 436 -57.04 45.97 35.39
N ALA A 437 -56.54 45.51 36.54
CA ALA A 437 -57.09 44.50 37.44
C ALA A 437 -57.84 43.32 36.81
N GLU A 438 -57.19 42.15 36.83
CA GLU A 438 -57.70 40.92 37.42
C GLU A 438 -56.49 39.99 37.68
N ASP A 439 -56.54 39.18 38.73
CA ASP A 439 -55.54 38.18 39.17
C ASP A 439 -54.31 38.65 39.98
N SER A 440 -54.56 39.13 41.20
CA SER A 440 -53.55 39.30 42.26
C SER A 440 -52.76 38.02 42.57
N ALA A 441 -53.38 36.83 42.44
CA ALA A 441 -52.75 35.55 42.74
C ALA A 441 -51.73 35.14 41.67
N ALA A 442 -52.04 35.35 40.38
CA ALA A 442 -51.12 35.06 39.29
C ALA A 442 -49.90 36.00 39.30
N LEU A 443 -50.10 37.27 39.65
CA LEU A 443 -49.03 38.24 39.78
C LEU A 443 -48.11 37.93 40.98
N GLN A 444 -48.68 37.51 42.12
CA GLN A 444 -47.91 37.08 43.30
C GLN A 444 -47.14 35.79 43.07
N ASP A 445 -47.73 34.79 42.39
CA ASP A 445 -47.03 33.53 42.12
C ASP A 445 -45.93 33.71 41.07
N MET A 446 -46.16 34.57 40.06
CA MET A 446 -45.10 35.03 39.14
C MET A 446 -44.00 35.80 39.87
N ARG A 447 -44.35 36.62 40.86
CA ARG A 447 -43.37 37.36 41.70
C ARG A 447 -42.58 36.42 42.61
N ARG A 448 -43.22 35.39 43.18
CA ARG A 448 -42.58 34.35 44.01
C ARG A 448 -41.66 33.46 43.21
N ARG A 449 -42.06 33.07 41.99
CA ARG A 449 -41.19 32.32 41.05
C ARG A 449 -40.02 33.18 40.58
N ARG A 450 -40.23 34.47 40.31
CA ARG A 450 -39.17 35.43 40.00
C ARG A 450 -38.22 35.63 41.17
N LEU A 451 -38.73 35.73 42.40
CA LEU A 451 -37.91 35.84 43.61
C LEU A 451 -37.11 34.56 43.88
N LYS A 452 -37.72 33.37 43.77
CA LYS A 452 -36.99 32.09 43.89
C LYS A 452 -35.92 31.93 42.80
N LYS A 453 -36.22 32.34 41.56
CA LYS A 453 -35.22 32.37 40.49
C LYS A 453 -34.12 33.37 40.82
N MET A 454 -34.46 34.61 41.19
CA MET A 454 -33.46 35.62 41.58
C MET A 454 -32.61 35.18 42.77
N VAL A 455 -33.16 34.52 43.77
CA VAL A 455 -32.41 33.99 44.93
C VAL A 455 -31.50 32.85 44.49
N SER A 456 -31.99 31.89 43.71
CA SER A 456 -31.16 30.80 43.17
C SER A 456 -30.07 31.32 42.23
N ASP A 457 -30.37 32.33 41.41
CA ASP A 457 -29.44 32.96 40.49
C ASP A 457 -28.43 33.82 41.26
N TYR A 458 -28.83 34.46 42.37
CA TYR A 458 -27.96 35.20 43.27
C TYR A 458 -27.05 34.27 44.10
N GLU A 459 -27.56 33.13 44.58
CA GLU A 459 -26.77 32.09 45.26
C GLU A 459 -25.70 31.51 44.32
N LYS A 460 -26.06 31.23 43.06
CA LYS A 460 -25.10 30.82 42.03
C LYS A 460 -24.06 31.93 41.78
N TYR A 461 -24.53 33.16 41.59
CA TYR A 461 -23.67 34.32 41.36
C TYR A 461 -22.71 34.60 42.52
N VAL A 462 -23.14 34.43 43.78
CA VAL A 462 -22.30 34.61 44.97
C VAL A 462 -21.26 33.50 45.09
N ASN A 463 -21.63 32.25 44.82
CA ASN A 463 -20.69 31.13 44.78
C ASN A 463 -19.64 31.28 43.66
N ASP A 464 -20.00 31.87 42.52
CA ASP A 464 -19.09 32.14 41.41
C ASP A 464 -18.21 33.39 41.64
N ARG A 465 -18.60 34.28 42.57
CA ARG A 465 -17.96 35.59 42.82
C ARG A 465 -16.57 35.48 43.45
N GLU A 466 -16.23 34.34 44.07
CA GLU A 466 -15.01 34.21 44.86
C GLU A 466 -13.74 33.93 44.02
N ASN A 467 -13.87 33.54 42.75
CA ASN A 467 -12.71 33.11 41.97
C ASN A 467 -12.17 34.22 41.05
N LYS A 468 -11.20 35.00 41.53
CA LYS A 468 -10.48 36.02 40.74
C LYS A 468 -9.70 35.42 39.54
N ASN A 469 -9.56 34.10 39.48
CA ASN A 469 -8.91 33.34 38.40
C ASN A 469 -9.92 32.56 37.54
N PHE A 470 -11.19 32.99 37.49
CA PHE A 470 -12.18 32.36 36.62
C PHE A 470 -11.85 32.65 35.15
N GLU A 471 -11.24 31.67 34.49
CA GLU A 471 -11.07 31.63 33.04
C GLU A 471 -12.29 30.93 32.43
N SER A 472 -12.91 31.55 31.42
CA SER A 472 -14.01 30.92 30.70
C SER A 472 -13.51 29.66 30.00
N GLU A 473 -14.24 28.55 30.13
CA GLU A 473 -13.90 27.30 29.42
C GLU A 473 -13.82 27.51 27.91
N ASP A 474 -14.65 28.41 27.37
CA ASP A 474 -14.64 28.79 25.96
C ASP A 474 -13.35 29.51 25.56
N ASP A 475 -12.79 30.35 26.44
CA ASP A 475 -11.55 31.08 26.17
C ASP A 475 -10.34 30.15 26.23
N ILE A 476 -10.29 29.23 27.19
CA ILE A 476 -9.24 28.19 27.26
C ILE A 476 -9.32 27.28 26.02
N ALA A 477 -10.53 26.92 25.60
CA ALA A 477 -10.74 26.12 24.39
C ALA A 477 -10.32 26.89 23.13
N ALA A 478 -10.62 28.18 23.04
CA ALA A 478 -10.22 29.05 21.94
C ALA A 478 -8.69 29.24 21.89
N ILE A 479 -8.03 29.42 23.03
CA ILE A 479 -6.57 29.52 23.13
C ILE A 479 -5.93 28.20 22.68
N LYS A 480 -6.40 27.05 23.20
CA LYS A 480 -5.92 25.73 22.76
C LYS A 480 -6.17 25.49 21.28
N TYR A 481 -7.29 25.94 20.74
CA TYR A 481 -7.58 25.83 19.30
C TYR A 481 -6.62 26.70 18.48
N ALA A 482 -6.33 27.92 18.94
CA ALA A 482 -5.38 28.82 18.29
C ALA A 482 -3.96 28.27 18.34
N GLU A 483 -3.48 27.81 19.51
CA GLU A 483 -2.16 27.17 19.68
C GLU A 483 -1.97 25.96 18.76
N ASN A 484 -3.03 25.18 18.53
CA ASN A 484 -2.97 24.01 17.66
C ASN A 484 -3.13 24.34 16.16
N ASN A 485 -3.66 25.50 15.80
CA ASN A 485 -3.94 25.92 14.42
C ASN A 485 -3.23 27.23 14.04
N MET A 486 -2.06 27.52 14.60
CA MET A 486 -1.28 28.74 14.29
C MET A 486 -0.76 28.78 12.84
N GLY A 487 -1.02 27.77 12.01
CA GLY A 487 -0.57 27.71 10.63
C GLY A 487 0.95 27.53 10.48
N ASP A 488 1.63 27.12 11.54
CA ASP A 488 3.06 26.87 11.56
C ASP A 488 3.39 25.53 10.89
N PHE A 489 4.40 25.52 10.01
CA PHE A 489 4.88 24.27 9.42
C PHE A 489 5.95 23.65 10.31
N LYS A 490 5.53 22.71 11.17
CA LYS A 490 6.43 21.97 12.06
C LYS A 490 7.30 21.01 11.24
N LEU A 491 8.62 21.16 11.28
CA LEU A 491 9.52 20.25 10.57
C LEU A 491 9.53 18.91 11.28
N LYS A 492 9.66 17.83 10.49
CA LYS A 492 9.76 16.47 11.05
C LYS A 492 11.03 16.25 11.86
N THR A 493 12.03 17.11 11.66
CA THR A 493 13.32 17.11 12.37
C THR A 493 13.26 17.85 13.71
N ASP A 494 12.18 18.58 14.00
CA ASP A 494 12.05 19.33 15.25
C ASP A 494 11.82 18.37 16.42
N LEU A 495 12.53 18.60 17.53
CA LEU A 495 12.47 17.76 18.75
C LEU A 495 11.08 17.76 19.41
N GLU A 496 10.27 18.78 19.15
CA GLU A 496 8.90 18.93 19.68
C GLU A 496 7.82 18.43 18.70
N HIS A 497 8.20 17.91 17.53
CA HIS A 497 7.23 17.42 16.55
C HIS A 497 6.55 16.13 17.01
N VAL A 498 5.27 16.22 17.37
CA VAL A 498 4.41 15.06 17.64
C VAL A 498 3.50 14.81 16.44
N GLN A 499 3.60 13.63 15.84
CA GLN A 499 2.75 13.29 14.69
C GLN A 499 1.29 13.12 15.09
N PRO A 500 0.35 13.75 14.37
CA PRO A 500 -1.08 13.51 14.57
C PRO A 500 -1.43 12.04 14.40
N LYS A 501 -2.36 11.51 15.21
CA LYS A 501 -2.77 10.08 15.20
C LYS A 501 -3.12 9.54 13.81
N ASN A 502 -3.70 10.38 12.94
CA ASN A 502 -4.08 9.99 11.57
C ASN A 502 -2.87 9.82 10.63
N GLN A 503 -1.76 10.50 10.91
CA GLN A 503 -0.53 10.48 10.11
C GLN A 503 0.51 9.48 10.63
N GLN A 504 0.24 8.81 11.75
CA GLN A 504 1.15 7.81 12.31
C GLN A 504 1.34 6.63 11.34
N THR A 505 2.61 6.39 11.02
CA THR A 505 3.04 5.31 10.12
C THR A 505 3.13 4.00 10.88
N ASN A 506 2.47 2.95 10.37
CA ASN A 506 2.57 1.59 10.90
C ASN A 506 3.24 0.70 9.84
N ALA A 507 3.98 -0.33 10.27
CA ALA A 507 4.55 -1.35 9.39
C ALA A 507 3.52 -1.93 8.41
N LYS A 508 2.29 -2.19 8.86
CA LYS A 508 1.20 -2.67 7.99
C LYS A 508 0.80 -1.63 6.93
N LYS A 509 0.66 -0.35 7.32
CA LYS A 509 0.35 0.74 6.38
C LYS A 509 1.46 0.89 5.33
N LYS A 510 2.73 0.84 5.74
CA LYS A 510 3.87 0.92 4.81
C LYS A 510 3.96 -0.28 3.88
N ARG A 511 3.67 -1.50 4.37
CA ARG A 511 3.55 -2.69 3.52
C ARG A 511 2.46 -2.50 2.46
N ASN A 512 1.29 -1.99 2.86
CA ASN A 512 0.19 -1.73 1.93
C ASN A 512 0.57 -0.65 0.91
N GLU A 513 1.21 0.45 1.32
CA GLU A 513 1.74 1.48 0.40
C GLU A 513 2.68 0.87 -0.65
N MET A 514 3.58 -0.04 -0.25
CA MET A 514 4.47 -0.74 -1.19
C MET A 514 3.70 -1.63 -2.17
N LEU A 515 2.71 -2.38 -1.70
CA LEU A 515 1.91 -3.26 -2.57
C LEU A 515 1.12 -2.44 -3.61
N LEU A 516 0.48 -1.36 -3.17
CA LEU A 516 -0.25 -0.44 -4.04
C LEU A 516 0.66 0.28 -5.04
N LEU A 517 1.87 0.65 -4.63
CA LEU A 517 2.86 1.24 -5.54
C LEU A 517 3.32 0.22 -6.59
N LYS A 518 3.53 -1.04 -6.19
CA LYS A 518 3.88 -2.14 -7.12
C LYS A 518 2.76 -2.40 -8.12
N GLU A 519 1.51 -2.42 -7.66
CA GLU A 519 0.32 -2.51 -8.52
C GLU A 519 0.26 -1.33 -9.50
N SER A 520 0.47 -0.10 -9.02
CA SER A 520 0.47 1.09 -9.87
C SER A 520 1.55 1.05 -10.95
N ILE A 521 2.77 0.64 -10.62
CA ILE A 521 3.87 0.45 -11.59
C ILE A 521 3.49 -0.60 -12.63
N PHE A 522 2.93 -1.73 -12.20
CA PHE A 522 2.48 -2.79 -13.10
C PHE A 522 1.39 -2.30 -14.04
N ASN A 523 0.37 -1.63 -13.52
CA ASN A 523 -0.76 -1.11 -14.30
C ASN A 523 -0.29 -0.07 -15.34
N GLN A 524 0.60 0.86 -14.96
CA GLN A 524 1.16 1.84 -15.89
C GLN A 524 1.98 1.19 -17.01
N LYS A 525 2.79 0.17 -16.69
CA LYS A 525 3.53 -0.60 -17.71
C LYS A 525 2.58 -1.31 -18.66
N MET A 526 1.53 -1.95 -18.12
CA MET A 526 0.53 -2.68 -18.91
C MET A 526 -0.32 -1.75 -19.78
N GLU A 527 -0.71 -0.58 -19.28
CA GLU A 527 -1.44 0.44 -20.04
C GLU A 527 -0.62 0.92 -21.25
N PHE A 528 0.65 1.26 -21.04
CA PHE A 528 1.56 1.61 -22.13
C PHE A 528 1.74 0.47 -23.13
N ASN A 529 1.91 -0.77 -22.63
CA ASN A 529 2.06 -1.94 -23.49
C ASN A 529 0.81 -2.20 -24.34
N ARG A 530 -0.40 -1.94 -23.81
CA ARG A 530 -1.65 -2.02 -24.58
C ARG A 530 -1.72 -0.97 -25.68
N GLU A 531 -1.36 0.29 -25.37
CA GLU A 531 -1.28 1.36 -26.39
C GLU A 531 -0.28 0.99 -27.50
N PHE A 532 0.88 0.43 -27.11
CA PHE A 532 1.90 -0.03 -28.05
C PHE A 532 1.41 -1.16 -28.96
N LEU A 533 0.77 -2.19 -28.38
CA LEU A 533 0.24 -3.33 -29.15
C LEU A 533 -0.87 -2.88 -30.10
N ALA A 534 -1.74 -1.95 -29.68
CA ALA A 534 -2.73 -1.35 -30.56
C ALA A 534 -2.08 -0.61 -31.74
N LEU A 535 -0.99 0.14 -31.50
CA LEU A 535 -0.24 0.81 -32.57
C LEU A 535 0.43 -0.20 -33.52
N ARG A 536 0.94 -1.32 -33.00
CA ARG A 536 1.46 -2.43 -33.82
C ARG A 536 0.37 -3.00 -34.73
N ASP A 537 -0.82 -3.24 -34.22
CA ASP A 537 -1.94 -3.78 -35.00
C ASP A 537 -2.37 -2.80 -36.11
N ILE A 538 -2.35 -1.49 -35.80
CA ILE A 538 -2.55 -0.42 -36.79
C ILE A 538 -1.44 -0.46 -37.86
N LYS A 539 -0.17 -0.68 -37.48
CA LYS A 539 0.93 -0.84 -38.45
C LYS A 539 0.68 -2.00 -39.40
N MET A 540 0.22 -3.13 -38.88
CA MET A 540 -0.13 -4.31 -39.69
C MET A 540 -1.30 -4.02 -40.65
N GLN A 541 -2.33 -3.31 -40.18
CA GLN A 541 -3.45 -2.91 -41.02
C GLN A 541 -3.03 -1.92 -42.12
N ILE A 542 -2.21 -0.91 -41.78
CA ILE A 542 -1.65 0.04 -42.73
C ILE A 542 -0.81 -0.69 -43.77
N SER A 543 0.01 -1.67 -43.36
CA SER A 543 0.84 -2.45 -44.27
C SER A 543 0.01 -3.22 -45.30
N LYS A 544 -1.09 -3.84 -44.87
CA LYS A 544 -2.07 -4.48 -45.77
C LYS A 544 -2.71 -3.48 -46.73
N GLN A 545 -3.16 -2.33 -46.23
CA GLN A 545 -3.76 -1.28 -47.06
C GLN A 545 -2.78 -0.68 -48.08
N ILE A 546 -1.51 -0.53 -47.70
CA ILE A 546 -0.45 -0.06 -48.62
C ILE A 546 -0.23 -1.12 -49.70
N HIS A 547 -0.19 -2.41 -49.35
CA HIS A 547 -0.08 -3.47 -50.34
C HIS A 547 -1.25 -3.46 -51.34
N GLU A 548 -2.50 -3.37 -50.87
CA GLU A 548 -3.68 -3.27 -51.75
C GLU A 548 -3.64 -2.02 -52.65
N LYS A 549 -3.21 -0.88 -52.12
CA LYS A 549 -3.06 0.36 -52.89
C LYS A 549 -1.92 0.24 -53.91
N ASN A 550 -0.81 -0.42 -53.56
CA ASN A 550 0.29 -0.69 -54.46
C ASN A 550 -0.12 -1.64 -55.60
N CYS A 551 -0.92 -2.68 -55.34
CA CYS A 551 -1.49 -3.53 -56.41
C CYS A 551 -2.35 -2.71 -57.37
N LYS A 552 -3.22 -1.82 -56.85
CA LYS A 552 -4.01 -0.90 -57.70
C LYS A 552 -3.13 0.07 -58.48
N ILE A 553 -2.03 0.57 -57.89
CA ILE A 553 -1.07 1.43 -58.60
C ILE A 553 -0.34 0.63 -59.68
N GLN A 554 -0.02 -0.64 -59.46
CA GLN A 554 0.55 -1.53 -60.47
C GLN A 554 -0.42 -1.76 -61.63
N GLU A 555 -1.70 -2.06 -61.36
CA GLU A 555 -2.75 -2.16 -62.38
C GLU A 555 -2.85 -0.86 -63.21
N ILE A 556 -2.82 0.30 -62.54
CA ILE A 556 -2.81 1.60 -63.22
C ILE A 556 -1.53 1.78 -64.04
N ASN A 557 -0.36 1.42 -63.51
CA ASN A 557 0.92 1.53 -64.22
C ASN A 557 0.97 0.62 -65.46
N ASP A 558 0.38 -0.58 -65.39
CA ASP A 558 0.24 -1.50 -66.52
C ASP A 558 -0.64 -0.90 -67.63
N ILE A 559 -1.76 -0.29 -67.25
CA ILE A 559 -2.67 0.42 -68.19
C ILE A 559 -1.96 1.64 -68.81
N LEU A 560 -1.23 2.40 -68.01
CA LEU A 560 -0.47 3.58 -68.45
C LEU A 560 0.86 3.22 -69.17
N ARG A 561 1.21 1.93 -69.25
CA ARG A 561 2.49 1.41 -69.78
C ARG A 561 3.74 2.05 -69.16
N ILE A 562 3.64 2.47 -67.89
CA ILE A 562 4.76 2.99 -67.12
C ILE A 562 5.54 1.78 -66.58
N LYS A 563 6.76 1.56 -67.08
CA LYS A 563 7.64 0.50 -66.61
C LYS A 563 8.53 1.00 -65.46
N ASP A 564 8.75 0.14 -64.47
CA ASP A 564 9.79 0.23 -63.44
C ASP A 564 9.75 1.49 -62.54
N GLU A 565 8.61 1.77 -61.91
CA GLU A 565 8.56 2.75 -60.81
C GLU A 565 8.63 2.04 -59.44
N PRO A 566 9.61 2.39 -58.58
CA PRO A 566 9.74 1.78 -57.25
C PRO A 566 8.60 2.26 -56.34
N LEU A 567 7.68 1.36 -55.99
CA LEU A 567 6.61 1.62 -55.03
C LEU A 567 7.10 1.40 -53.60
N PHE A 568 6.63 2.24 -52.66
CA PHE A 568 6.94 2.08 -51.25
C PHE A 568 6.36 0.78 -50.70
N ALA A 569 7.21 -0.15 -50.28
CA ALA A 569 6.84 -1.40 -49.64
C ALA A 569 7.14 -1.32 -48.13
N PRO A 570 6.14 -1.50 -47.25
CA PRO A 570 6.35 -1.55 -45.81
C PRO A 570 7.27 -2.71 -45.43
N CYS A 571 8.32 -2.46 -44.66
CA CYS A 571 9.16 -3.50 -44.06
C CYS A 571 8.68 -3.80 -42.64
N ILE A 572 8.39 -5.08 -42.36
CA ILE A 572 8.07 -5.58 -41.02
C ILE A 572 9.28 -6.40 -40.56
N PHE A 573 9.88 -6.01 -39.44
CA PHE A 573 11.06 -6.70 -38.90
C PHE A 573 10.65 -7.90 -38.04
N LYS A 574 11.49 -8.95 -37.98
CA LYS A 574 11.23 -10.15 -37.16
C LYS A 574 11.05 -9.81 -35.66
N ASP A 575 11.66 -8.73 -35.19
CA ASP A 575 11.57 -8.25 -33.81
C ASP A 575 10.23 -7.57 -33.46
N GLU A 576 9.42 -7.23 -34.47
CA GLU A 576 8.07 -6.66 -34.29
C GLU A 576 7.00 -7.74 -34.04
N THR A 577 7.26 -8.96 -34.51
CA THR A 577 6.35 -10.10 -34.45
C THR A 577 6.96 -11.31 -33.71
N PRO A 578 7.27 -11.18 -32.41
CA PRO A 578 7.85 -12.27 -31.62
C PRO A 578 6.97 -13.52 -31.54
N GLU A 579 5.67 -13.40 -31.78
CA GLU A 579 4.71 -14.50 -31.87
C GLU A 579 4.97 -15.45 -33.07
N GLU A 580 5.71 -14.98 -34.08
CA GLU A 580 6.08 -15.77 -35.26
C GLU A 580 7.44 -16.46 -35.11
N ARG A 581 8.07 -16.37 -33.94
CA ARG A 581 9.38 -16.98 -33.64
C ARG A 581 9.41 -18.50 -33.88
N ASP A 582 8.28 -19.18 -33.68
CA ASP A 582 8.14 -20.63 -33.91
C ASP A 582 7.73 -20.99 -35.35
N LYS A 583 7.37 -20.01 -36.19
CA LYS A 583 7.02 -20.24 -37.59
C LYS A 583 8.29 -20.24 -38.44
N VAL A 584 8.73 -21.43 -38.84
CA VAL A 584 9.91 -21.59 -39.69
C VAL A 584 9.49 -21.49 -41.15
N SER A 585 10.06 -20.53 -41.91
CA SER A 585 9.87 -20.45 -43.36
C SER A 585 10.85 -21.37 -44.09
N ASP A 586 10.51 -21.82 -45.31
CA ASP A 586 11.42 -22.59 -46.17
C ASP A 586 12.78 -21.87 -46.37
N LYS A 587 12.76 -20.53 -46.40
CA LYS A 587 13.99 -19.72 -46.43
C LYS A 587 14.84 -19.86 -45.16
N ASP A 588 14.22 -19.93 -43.99
CA ASP A 588 14.95 -20.12 -42.73
C ASP A 588 15.54 -21.55 -42.65
N ILE A 589 14.86 -22.55 -43.22
CA ILE A 589 15.38 -23.92 -43.36
C ILE A 589 16.57 -23.94 -44.31
N GLU A 590 16.47 -23.25 -45.45
CA GLU A 590 17.58 -23.13 -46.40
C GLU A 590 18.79 -22.42 -45.79
N GLU A 591 18.58 -21.32 -45.07
CA GLU A 591 19.64 -20.62 -44.33
C GLU A 591 20.26 -21.53 -43.26
N HIS A 592 19.45 -22.28 -42.51
CA HIS A 592 19.95 -23.24 -41.52
C HIS A 592 20.74 -24.37 -42.17
N CYS A 593 20.25 -24.96 -43.26
CA CYS A 593 20.97 -25.97 -44.04
C CYS A 593 22.26 -25.43 -44.64
N GLN A 594 22.28 -24.17 -45.09
CA GLN A 594 23.50 -23.51 -45.55
C GLN A 594 24.49 -23.30 -44.42
N ASN A 595 24.03 -22.92 -43.23
CA ASN A 595 24.88 -22.76 -42.05
C ASN A 595 25.42 -24.10 -41.57
N LEU A 596 24.61 -25.16 -41.56
CA LEU A 596 25.07 -26.53 -41.28
C LEU A 596 26.12 -26.98 -42.30
N LYS A 597 25.90 -26.74 -43.59
CA LYS A 597 26.87 -27.05 -44.64
C LYS A 597 28.17 -26.26 -44.47
N LYS A 598 28.10 -24.98 -44.11
CA LYS A 598 29.27 -24.16 -43.80
C LYS A 598 30.04 -24.70 -42.59
N MET A 599 29.33 -25.10 -41.53
CA MET A 599 29.94 -25.72 -40.36
C MET A 599 30.62 -27.06 -40.71
N ASP A 600 29.95 -27.92 -41.48
CA ASP A 600 30.51 -29.19 -41.95
C ASP A 600 31.70 -29.00 -42.90
N GLU A 601 31.66 -27.99 -43.77
CA GLU A 601 32.76 -27.61 -44.66
C GLU A 601 33.95 -27.06 -43.86
N MET A 602 33.70 -26.28 -42.80
CA MET A 602 34.74 -25.81 -41.89
C MET A 602 35.37 -26.97 -41.10
N HIS A 603 34.59 -27.94 -40.63
CA HIS A 603 35.08 -29.16 -40.00
C HIS A 603 35.90 -30.04 -40.96
N LYS A 604 35.45 -30.21 -42.22
CA LYS A 604 36.19 -30.96 -43.26
C LYS A 604 37.44 -30.23 -43.76
N ALA A 605 37.44 -28.90 -43.76
CA ALA A 605 38.61 -28.10 -44.10
C ALA A 605 39.70 -28.17 -43.01
N GLN A 606 39.31 -28.36 -41.74
CA GLN A 606 40.25 -28.65 -40.66
C GLN A 606 40.88 -30.05 -40.78
N GLU A 607 40.14 -31.06 -41.25
CA GLU A 607 40.69 -32.42 -41.45
C GLU A 607 41.66 -32.53 -42.64
N LYS A 608 41.50 -31.68 -43.68
CA LYS A 608 42.35 -31.72 -44.88
C LYS A 608 43.68 -30.96 -44.77
N LYS A 609 43.99 -30.33 -43.63
CA LYS A 609 45.27 -29.60 -43.42
C LYS A 609 46.35 -30.40 -42.69
N GLY A 610 46.12 -31.67 -42.34
CA GLY A 610 47.15 -32.60 -41.90
C GLY A 610 47.61 -33.54 -43.02
N GLY A 611 48.46 -33.07 -43.95
CA GLY A 611 49.06 -33.92 -44.97
C GLY A 611 49.69 -33.19 -46.16
N LEU A 612 51.02 -33.00 -46.13
CA LEU A 612 51.94 -32.72 -47.24
C LEU A 612 53.26 -33.46 -46.88
N ASP A 613 54.07 -34.10 -47.73
CA ASP A 613 54.47 -33.93 -49.15
C ASP A 613 55.25 -35.25 -49.54
N PHE A 614 55.45 -35.75 -50.77
CA PHE A 614 56.33 -35.20 -51.82
C PHE A 614 56.42 -36.13 -53.05
N GLY A 615 56.55 -35.56 -54.25
CA GLY A 615 56.99 -36.24 -55.48
C GLY A 615 56.83 -35.39 -56.74
N GLY A 616 57.80 -34.50 -57.02
CA GLY A 616 57.71 -33.45 -58.04
C GLY A 616 58.11 -33.80 -59.48
N MET A 617 57.86 -32.87 -60.40
CA MET A 617 58.64 -32.65 -61.63
C MET A 617 58.48 -31.19 -62.13
N VAL A 618 59.61 -30.63 -62.54
CA VAL A 618 59.99 -29.27 -62.97
C VAL A 618 59.23 -28.71 -64.19
N SER A 619 58.95 -27.38 -64.23
CA SER A 619 59.34 -26.47 -65.35
C SER A 619 59.05 -24.97 -65.11
N LYS A 620 59.92 -24.15 -65.74
CA LYS A 620 60.25 -22.71 -65.60
C LYS A 620 59.16 -21.68 -65.95
N ALA A 621 59.10 -20.64 -65.09
CA ALA A 621 59.21 -19.17 -65.30
C ALA A 621 58.63 -18.43 -66.55
N LYS A 622 57.67 -17.51 -66.23
CA LYS A 622 57.49 -16.06 -66.57
C LYS A 622 57.30 -15.60 -68.04
N PRO A 623 56.81 -14.35 -68.30
CA PRO A 623 55.80 -13.49 -67.61
C PRO A 623 54.78 -12.85 -68.61
N GLU A 624 53.70 -12.21 -68.16
CA GLU A 624 53.21 -10.90 -68.69
C GLU A 624 51.90 -10.39 -68.03
N GLU A 625 51.70 -9.09 -68.18
CA GLU A 625 50.86 -8.17 -67.40
C GLU A 625 49.39 -8.05 -67.85
N LYS A 626 48.56 -7.60 -66.89
CA LYS A 626 47.40 -6.68 -66.99
C LYS A 626 46.53 -6.69 -68.26
N ASN A 627 45.26 -7.12 -68.12
CA ASN A 627 44.12 -6.20 -67.93
C ASN A 627 42.75 -6.93 -67.95
N THR A 628 41.89 -6.51 -67.01
CA THR A 628 40.41 -6.46 -67.08
C THR A 628 39.63 -7.57 -67.79
N SER A 629 38.96 -8.42 -67.00
CA SER A 629 37.52 -8.69 -67.15
C SER A 629 37.02 -9.58 -66.01
N LEU A 630 35.89 -9.20 -65.43
CA LEU A 630 35.17 -9.93 -64.39
C LEU A 630 34.88 -11.40 -64.79
N PRO A 631 34.98 -12.38 -63.87
CA PRO A 631 34.47 -13.72 -64.11
C PRO A 631 32.94 -13.76 -63.95
N PRO A 632 32.22 -14.56 -64.77
CA PRO A 632 30.77 -14.66 -64.75
C PRO A 632 30.30 -15.58 -63.62
N SER A 633 29.25 -15.15 -62.92
CA SER A 633 28.51 -15.95 -61.95
C SER A 633 27.89 -17.18 -62.61
N GLU A 634 28.41 -18.36 -62.26
CA GLU A 634 27.79 -19.64 -62.57
C GLU A 634 26.50 -19.81 -61.76
N LYS A 635 25.41 -19.93 -62.52
CA LYS A 635 24.08 -20.30 -62.06
C LYS A 635 24.10 -21.74 -61.56
N LYS A 636 23.83 -21.96 -60.28
CA LYS A 636 23.35 -23.26 -59.80
C LYS A 636 21.84 -23.36 -60.06
N ALA A 637 21.51 -24.42 -60.77
CA ALA A 637 20.17 -24.83 -61.15
C ALA A 637 19.25 -24.96 -59.93
N LEU A 638 18.14 -24.23 -59.96
CA LEU A 638 16.93 -24.59 -59.25
C LEU A 638 16.04 -25.37 -60.20
N ILE A 639 15.47 -26.42 -59.63
CA ILE A 639 14.60 -27.40 -60.25
C ILE A 639 13.30 -26.71 -60.67
N ASP A 640 12.87 -27.16 -61.83
CA ASP A 640 11.78 -26.72 -62.67
C ASP A 640 10.41 -26.97 -61.99
N ASP A 641 9.69 -25.90 -61.64
CA ASP A 641 8.23 -25.92 -61.47
C ASP A 641 7.60 -25.22 -62.69
N SER A 642 7.88 -25.80 -63.87
CA SER A 642 7.26 -25.45 -65.13
C SER A 642 6.20 -26.50 -65.46
N SER A 643 5.05 -26.41 -64.79
CA SER A 643 3.84 -27.13 -65.22
C SER A 643 2.57 -26.26 -65.20
N ARG A 644 2.72 -24.93 -65.08
CA ARG A 644 1.59 -23.99 -65.22
C ARG A 644 1.81 -22.83 -66.19
N LYS A 645 2.90 -22.84 -66.96
CA LYS A 645 3.25 -21.78 -67.95
C LYS A 645 3.43 -22.25 -69.41
N GLU A 646 3.09 -23.49 -69.73
CA GLU A 646 3.01 -23.94 -71.14
C GLU A 646 1.57 -23.99 -71.71
N PHE A 647 0.53 -23.81 -70.88
CA PHE A 647 -0.86 -23.72 -71.37
C PHE A 647 -1.27 -22.32 -71.87
N GLU A 648 -0.49 -21.26 -71.62
CA GLU A 648 -0.77 -19.90 -72.13
C GLU A 648 0.02 -19.52 -73.39
N LYS A 649 0.98 -20.35 -73.84
CA LYS A 649 1.75 -20.11 -75.07
C LYS A 649 1.16 -20.76 -76.31
N LEU A 650 0.23 -21.71 -76.18
CA LEU A 650 -0.48 -22.34 -77.30
C LEU A 650 -1.80 -21.65 -77.68
N HIS A 651 -2.37 -20.79 -76.82
CA HIS A 651 -3.49 -19.92 -77.22
C HIS A 651 -3.07 -18.57 -77.83
N ARG A 652 -1.76 -18.26 -77.91
CA ARG A 652 -1.25 -17.03 -78.54
C ARG A 652 -0.67 -17.24 -79.95
N ALA A 653 -0.67 -18.46 -80.47
CA ALA A 653 -0.21 -18.77 -81.83
C ALA A 653 -1.33 -18.89 -82.88
N HIS A 654 -2.61 -18.89 -82.47
CA HIS A 654 -3.78 -18.89 -83.36
C HIS A 654 -4.61 -17.59 -83.33
N ALA A 655 -4.02 -16.48 -82.86
CA ALA A 655 -4.58 -15.13 -83.01
C ALA A 655 -3.62 -14.20 -83.78
N THR A 656 -2.85 -14.75 -84.72
CA THR A 656 -2.12 -13.98 -85.74
C THR A 656 -2.85 -14.07 -87.08
N THR A 657 -4.17 -13.90 -87.04
CA THR A 657 -4.95 -13.44 -88.19
C THR A 657 -5.02 -11.93 -88.04
N GLN A 658 -4.41 -11.23 -88.99
CA GLN A 658 -4.42 -9.77 -89.17
C GLN A 658 -5.66 -9.08 -88.56
N SER A 659 -5.52 -8.48 -87.37
CA SER A 659 -6.33 -7.33 -87.02
C SER A 659 -5.52 -6.09 -87.38
N ARG A 660 -5.89 -5.46 -88.51
CA ARG A 660 -5.50 -4.09 -88.82
C ARG A 660 -5.72 -3.26 -87.55
N ALA A 661 -4.66 -2.70 -86.98
CA ALA A 661 -4.81 -1.56 -86.10
C ALA A 661 -5.47 -0.45 -86.94
N PHE A 662 -6.77 -0.26 -86.79
CA PHE A 662 -7.42 0.95 -87.24
C PHE A 662 -6.71 2.12 -86.52
N ALA A 663 -6.31 3.14 -87.26
CA ALA A 663 -5.89 4.39 -86.65
C ALA A 663 -7.09 4.90 -85.83
N LEU A 664 -6.90 5.01 -84.52
CA LEU A 664 -7.92 5.47 -83.58
C LEU A 664 -8.54 6.78 -84.09
N SER A 665 -9.86 6.87 -84.00
CA SER A 665 -10.59 8.11 -84.33
C SER A 665 -10.10 9.26 -83.43
N SER A 666 -10.20 10.52 -83.89
CA SER A 666 -9.82 11.67 -83.07
C SER A 666 -10.59 11.71 -81.74
N LEU A 667 -11.85 11.28 -81.74
CA LEU A 667 -12.67 11.15 -80.55
C LEU A 667 -12.16 10.02 -79.62
N GLU A 668 -11.74 8.89 -80.17
CA GLU A 668 -11.21 7.77 -79.39
C GLU A 668 -9.84 8.11 -78.77
N GLN A 669 -9.04 8.97 -79.42
CA GLN A 669 -7.79 9.50 -78.85
C GLN A 669 -8.06 10.47 -77.70
N GLU A 670 -9.04 11.39 -77.86
CA GLU A 670 -9.45 12.30 -76.79
C GLU A 670 -10.02 11.54 -75.57
N GLU A 671 -10.78 10.47 -75.79
CA GLU A 671 -11.28 9.59 -74.72
C GLU A 671 -10.13 8.83 -74.03
N GLN A 672 -9.12 8.37 -74.77
CA GLN A 672 -7.91 7.76 -74.21
C GLN A 672 -7.09 8.76 -73.40
N ASP A 673 -6.95 10.00 -73.86
CA ASP A 673 -6.23 11.04 -73.13
C ASP A 673 -6.97 11.45 -71.85
N ALA A 674 -8.29 11.59 -71.90
CA ALA A 674 -9.12 11.89 -70.73
C ALA A 674 -9.04 10.76 -69.67
N THR A 675 -9.09 9.50 -70.11
CA THR A 675 -8.93 8.35 -69.20
C THR A 675 -7.51 8.27 -68.61
N HIS A 676 -6.49 8.57 -69.41
CA HIS A 676 -5.10 8.62 -68.96
C HIS A 676 -4.86 9.73 -67.91
N ILE A 677 -5.43 10.92 -68.11
CA ILE A 677 -5.39 12.02 -67.12
C ILE A 677 -6.09 11.61 -65.82
N LYS A 678 -7.27 10.97 -65.91
CA LYS A 678 -8.01 10.48 -64.75
C LYS A 678 -7.23 9.42 -63.97
N LEU A 679 -6.60 8.48 -64.66
CA LEU A 679 -5.78 7.42 -64.06
C LEU A 679 -4.50 7.98 -63.40
N LYS A 680 -3.85 8.97 -64.01
CA LYS A 680 -2.71 9.69 -63.40
C LYS A 680 -3.11 10.44 -62.14
N PHE A 681 -4.27 11.10 -62.14
CA PHE A 681 -4.82 11.75 -60.94
C PHE A 681 -5.15 10.73 -59.86
N GLN A 682 -5.79 9.61 -60.21
CA GLN A 682 -6.09 8.52 -59.28
C GLN A 682 -4.81 7.94 -58.66
N LYS A 683 -3.77 7.70 -59.45
CA LYS A 683 -2.45 7.27 -58.96
C LYS A 683 -1.84 8.27 -57.99
N SER A 684 -1.84 9.56 -58.34
CA SER A 684 -1.29 10.62 -57.47
C SER A 684 -2.02 10.69 -56.14
N LYS A 685 -3.35 10.57 -56.15
CA LYS A 685 -4.18 10.51 -54.93
C LYS A 685 -3.90 9.26 -54.09
N LEU A 686 -3.65 8.11 -54.72
CA LEU A 686 -3.27 6.88 -54.00
C LEU A 686 -1.90 7.01 -53.33
N LEU A 687 -0.92 7.63 -54.00
CA LEU A 687 0.41 7.90 -53.43
C LEU A 687 0.34 8.90 -52.27
N GLU A 688 -0.41 10.00 -52.43
CA GLU A 688 -0.66 10.98 -51.36
C GLU A 688 -1.32 10.32 -50.15
N ASN A 689 -2.30 9.44 -50.37
CA ASN A 689 -2.93 8.67 -49.29
C ASN A 689 -1.94 7.72 -48.58
N ILE A 690 -1.02 7.08 -49.32
CA ILE A 690 0.03 6.24 -48.72
C ILE A 690 0.96 7.10 -47.86
N GLU A 691 1.39 8.24 -48.37
CA GLU A 691 2.26 9.17 -47.64
C GLU A 691 1.61 9.71 -46.36
N ASN A 692 0.33 10.11 -46.43
CA ASN A 692 -0.42 10.56 -45.26
C ASN A 692 -0.57 9.47 -44.20
N MET A 693 -0.85 8.22 -44.59
CA MET A 693 -0.92 7.09 -43.64
C MET A 693 0.42 6.83 -42.96
N VAL A 694 1.52 6.86 -43.72
CA VAL A 694 2.88 6.67 -43.21
C VAL A 694 3.28 7.79 -42.26
N ASN A 695 3.03 9.05 -42.62
CA ASN A 695 3.37 10.21 -41.79
C ASN A 695 2.55 10.24 -40.49
N ASN A 696 1.25 9.91 -40.56
CA ASN A 696 0.39 9.84 -39.37
C ASN A 696 0.87 8.75 -38.40
N PHE A 697 1.28 7.59 -38.92
CA PHE A 697 1.85 6.52 -38.10
C PHE A 697 3.18 6.91 -37.46
N ASP A 698 4.12 7.47 -38.24
CA ASP A 698 5.43 7.87 -37.74
C ASP A 698 5.32 8.99 -36.69
N ASN A 699 4.33 9.89 -36.82
CA ASN A 699 4.03 10.89 -35.80
C ASN A 699 3.46 10.26 -34.51
N ALA A 700 2.50 9.33 -34.64
CA ALA A 700 1.97 8.58 -33.49
C ALA A 700 3.07 7.77 -32.76
N LEU A 701 4.01 7.19 -33.51
CA LEU A 701 5.15 6.48 -32.94
C LEU A 701 6.09 7.42 -32.17
N LYS A 702 6.33 8.64 -32.68
CA LYS A 702 7.12 9.66 -31.96
C LYS A 702 6.43 10.10 -30.67
N GLU A 703 5.12 10.31 -30.69
CA GLU A 703 4.36 10.62 -29.47
C GLU A 703 4.47 9.48 -28.45
N LEU A 704 4.34 8.23 -28.89
CA LEU A 704 4.52 7.05 -28.04
C LEU A 704 5.95 6.95 -27.48
N ARG A 705 6.96 7.35 -28.27
CA ARG A 705 8.35 7.45 -27.80
C ARG A 705 8.52 8.49 -26.69
N HIS A 706 7.90 9.66 -26.81
CA HIS A 706 7.94 10.67 -25.75
C HIS A 706 7.24 10.19 -24.48
N LYS A 707 6.05 9.59 -24.63
CA LYS A 707 5.33 8.95 -23.51
C LYS A 707 6.19 7.87 -22.83
N ARG A 708 6.87 7.02 -23.63
CA ARG A 708 7.77 5.96 -23.13
C ARG A 708 8.86 6.52 -22.23
N PHE A 709 9.56 7.57 -22.67
CA PHE A 709 10.63 8.19 -21.88
C PHE A 709 10.11 8.83 -20.60
N GLN A 710 8.98 9.55 -20.66
CA GLN A 710 8.37 10.14 -19.46
C GLN A 710 7.95 9.07 -18.46
N LEU A 711 7.36 7.97 -18.95
CA LEU A 711 6.94 6.87 -18.09
C LEU A 711 8.14 6.14 -17.49
N GLU A 712 9.23 5.96 -18.24
CA GLU A 712 10.46 5.36 -17.74
C GLU A 712 11.06 6.18 -16.58
N ILE A 713 11.09 7.50 -16.70
CA ILE A 713 11.50 8.39 -15.61
C ILE A 713 10.59 8.19 -14.39
N ASN A 714 9.26 8.16 -14.59
CA ASN A 714 8.31 7.98 -13.50
C ASN A 714 8.41 6.60 -12.83
N ILE A 715 8.64 5.54 -13.61
CA ILE A 715 8.87 4.17 -13.09
C ILE A 715 10.15 4.13 -12.28
N LYS A 716 11.25 4.74 -12.75
CA LYS A 716 12.50 4.81 -11.98
C LYS A 716 12.33 5.60 -10.69
N ARG A 717 11.55 6.68 -10.70
CA ARG A 717 11.17 7.41 -9.48
C ARG A 717 10.37 6.55 -8.51
N ALA A 718 9.43 5.77 -9.02
CA ALA A 718 8.64 4.85 -8.21
C ALA A 718 9.51 3.70 -7.65
N ASP A 719 10.46 3.17 -8.42
CA ASP A 719 11.43 2.17 -7.97
C ASP A 719 12.33 2.74 -6.84
N LEU A 720 12.81 3.98 -6.97
CA LEU A 720 13.55 4.67 -5.90
C LEU A 720 12.69 4.84 -4.65
N LYS A 721 11.42 5.25 -4.80
CA LYS A 721 10.51 5.36 -3.67
C LYS A 721 10.23 4.00 -3.03
N MET A 722 10.17 2.92 -3.81
CA MET A 722 10.04 1.56 -3.31
C MET A 722 11.20 1.17 -2.38
N ILE A 723 12.43 1.57 -2.74
CA ILE A 723 13.61 1.34 -1.90
C ILE A 723 13.49 2.10 -0.58
N THR A 724 13.11 3.39 -0.62
CA THR A 724 12.87 4.17 0.61
C THR A 724 11.78 3.55 1.48
N LEU A 725 10.64 3.14 0.90
CA LEU A 725 9.57 2.47 1.63
C LEU A 725 10.01 1.14 2.25
N TYR A 726 10.88 0.39 1.56
CA TYR A 726 11.46 -0.84 2.09
C TYR A 726 12.37 -0.58 3.30
N GLN A 727 13.22 0.46 3.23
CA GLN A 727 14.05 0.88 4.35
C GLN A 727 13.19 1.34 5.55
N GLU A 728 12.16 2.17 5.29
CA GLU A 728 11.18 2.59 6.31
C GLU A 728 10.52 1.37 6.96
N LEU A 729 10.07 0.40 6.15
CA LEU A 729 9.44 -0.83 6.65
C LEU A 729 10.39 -1.70 7.49
N LYS A 730 11.68 -1.75 7.13
CA LYS A 730 12.70 -2.47 7.89
C LYS A 730 12.85 -1.86 9.28
N VAL A 731 12.95 -0.54 9.38
CA VAL A 731 13.02 0.18 10.67
C VAL A 731 11.74 -0.05 11.47
N LEU A 732 10.57 0.12 10.86
CA LEU A 732 9.28 -0.07 11.53
C LEU A 732 9.09 -1.50 12.07
N ARG A 733 9.56 -2.52 11.34
CA ARG A 733 9.50 -3.91 11.81
C ARG A 733 10.33 -4.16 13.07
N THR A 734 11.45 -3.46 13.25
CA THR A 734 12.25 -3.58 14.47
C THR A 734 11.58 -2.95 15.69
N MET A 735 10.76 -1.91 15.47
CA MET A 735 10.06 -1.17 16.51
C MET A 735 8.65 -1.72 16.81
N GLN A 736 8.07 -2.47 15.88
CA GLN A 736 6.73 -3.07 15.97
C GLN A 736 6.44 -3.82 17.29
N PRO A 737 7.30 -4.73 17.81
CA PRO A 737 6.96 -5.46 19.04
C PRO A 737 6.87 -4.54 20.28
N LYS A 738 7.67 -3.47 20.32
CA LYS A 738 7.58 -2.46 21.39
C LYS A 738 6.28 -1.66 21.29
N GLU A 739 5.89 -1.28 20.07
CA GLU A 739 4.63 -0.58 19.80
C GLU A 739 3.42 -1.40 20.23
N GLU A 740 3.36 -2.67 19.84
CA GLU A 740 2.27 -3.59 20.21
C GLU A 740 2.18 -3.82 21.72
N ALA A 741 3.34 -3.92 22.40
CA ALA A 741 3.38 -4.06 23.85
C ALA A 741 2.87 -2.80 24.59
N LEU A 742 3.25 -1.60 24.12
CA LEU A 742 2.78 -0.33 24.68
C LEU A 742 1.28 -0.12 24.42
N GLU A 743 0.80 -0.40 23.21
CA GLU A 743 -0.62 -0.32 22.86
C GLU A 743 -1.47 -1.29 23.69
N SER A 744 -0.98 -2.53 23.88
CA SER A 744 -1.66 -3.53 24.72
C SER A 744 -1.76 -3.07 26.18
N ARG A 745 -0.67 -2.54 26.76
CA ARG A 745 -0.67 -2.00 28.13
C ARG A 745 -1.59 -0.79 28.26
N HIS A 746 -1.55 0.13 27.31
CA HIS A 746 -2.44 1.29 27.27
C HIS A 746 -3.91 0.86 27.19
N SER A 747 -4.25 -0.06 26.28
CA SER A 747 -5.61 -0.59 26.14
C SER A 747 -6.09 -1.29 27.40
N ALA A 748 -5.23 -2.09 28.06
CA ALA A 748 -5.56 -2.75 29.31
C ALA A 748 -5.87 -1.73 30.42
N LYS A 749 -5.03 -0.70 30.59
CA LYS A 749 -5.27 0.37 31.57
C LYS A 749 -6.50 1.23 31.24
N GLN A 750 -6.79 1.44 29.96
CA GLN A 750 -7.99 2.14 29.54
C GLN A 750 -9.26 1.33 29.84
N MET A 751 -9.20 0.00 29.71
CA MET A 751 -10.27 -0.89 30.12
C MET A 751 -10.45 -0.89 31.64
N GLU A 752 -9.36 -0.98 32.42
CA GLU A 752 -9.39 -0.85 33.89
C GLU A 752 -10.04 0.47 34.34
N LEU A 753 -9.75 1.59 33.64
CA LEU A 753 -10.36 2.88 33.95
C LEU A 753 -11.89 2.87 33.72
N ARG A 754 -12.36 2.26 32.63
CA ARG A 754 -13.79 2.12 32.34
C ARG A 754 -14.47 1.27 33.41
N ASP A 755 -13.91 0.11 33.73
CA ASP A 755 -14.44 -0.78 34.77
C ASP A 755 -14.51 -0.07 36.14
N MET A 756 -13.50 0.74 36.47
CA MET A 756 -13.50 1.54 37.72
C MET A 756 -14.49 2.69 37.69
N SER A 757 -14.73 3.29 36.52
CA SER A 757 -15.76 4.31 36.34
C SER A 757 -17.16 3.73 36.49
N ASP A 758 -17.40 2.53 35.96
CA ASP A 758 -18.68 1.82 36.10
C ASP A 758 -18.93 1.43 37.58
N LYS A 759 -17.91 0.89 38.26
CA LYS A 759 -17.95 0.60 39.71
C LYS A 759 -18.19 1.84 40.57
N LEU A 760 -17.78 3.03 40.13
CA LEU A 760 -18.07 4.29 40.81
C LEU A 760 -19.51 4.74 40.57
N SER A 761 -20.02 4.61 39.33
CA SER A 761 -21.43 4.90 39.01
C SER A 761 -22.38 4.00 39.82
N GLU A 762 -22.06 2.72 39.96
CA GLU A 762 -22.82 1.79 40.80
C GLU A 762 -22.81 2.21 42.28
N GLN A 763 -21.64 2.62 42.82
CA GLN A 763 -21.57 3.11 44.21
C GLN A 763 -22.29 4.44 44.41
N ASP A 764 -22.32 5.31 43.41
CA ASP A 764 -23.11 6.54 43.46
C ASP A 764 -24.61 6.24 43.56
N LYS A 765 -25.10 5.20 42.87
CA LYS A 765 -26.50 4.73 43.01
C LYS A 765 -26.78 4.18 44.41
N VAL A 766 -25.87 3.39 44.97
CA VAL A 766 -26.00 2.85 46.35
C VAL A 766 -26.02 3.99 47.36
N LEU A 767 -25.13 4.98 47.21
CA LEU A 767 -25.12 6.16 48.08
C LEU A 767 -26.41 6.97 47.99
N GLU A 768 -26.97 7.12 46.79
CA GLU A 768 -28.24 7.82 46.60
C GLU A 768 -29.41 7.06 47.25
N GLN A 769 -29.47 5.74 47.10
CA GLN A 769 -30.46 4.90 47.80
C GLN A 769 -30.34 5.03 49.32
N LYS A 770 -29.12 4.99 49.87
CA LYS A 770 -28.89 5.15 51.32
C LYS A 770 -29.22 6.56 51.82
N LYS A 771 -28.95 7.60 51.03
CA LYS A 771 -29.40 8.97 51.35
C LYS A 771 -30.92 9.07 51.39
N GLN A 772 -31.62 8.43 50.45
CA GLN A 772 -33.09 8.39 50.42
C GLN A 772 -33.65 7.63 51.62
N GLU A 773 -33.06 6.49 52.01
CA GLU A 773 -33.41 5.76 53.24
C GLU A 773 -33.26 6.65 54.49
N VAL A 774 -32.12 7.36 54.62
CA VAL A 774 -31.88 8.30 55.73
C VAL A 774 -32.89 9.46 55.73
N GLN A 775 -33.23 10.01 54.55
CA GLN A 775 -34.25 11.06 54.45
C GLN A 775 -35.64 10.54 54.86
N ALA A 776 -36.01 9.34 54.43
CA ALA A 776 -37.28 8.72 54.80
C ALA A 776 -37.38 8.46 56.32
N LEU A 777 -36.30 7.99 56.96
CA LEU A 777 -36.25 7.83 58.42
C LEU A 777 -36.31 9.16 59.16
N LYS A 778 -35.64 10.21 58.64
CA LYS A 778 -35.76 11.58 59.19
C LYS A 778 -37.18 12.13 59.06
N GLU A 779 -37.87 11.84 57.96
CA GLU A 779 -39.25 12.25 57.74
C GLU A 779 -40.22 11.49 58.65
N LYS A 780 -40.05 10.17 58.82
CA LYS A 780 -40.81 9.40 59.83
C LYS A 780 -40.60 9.91 61.24
N LYS A 781 -39.36 10.28 61.61
CA LYS A 781 -39.08 10.92 62.90
C LYS A 781 -39.81 12.26 63.03
N LYS A 782 -39.86 13.06 61.97
CA LYS A 782 -40.62 14.32 61.93
C LYS A 782 -42.12 14.07 62.06
N GLN A 783 -42.66 13.05 61.40
CA GLN A 783 -44.06 12.63 61.55
C GLN A 783 -44.35 12.19 62.99
N LEU A 784 -43.46 11.43 63.64
CA LEU A 784 -43.60 11.07 65.07
C LEU A 784 -43.55 12.28 66.00
N MET A 785 -42.82 13.34 65.64
CA MET A 785 -42.82 14.62 66.36
C MET A 785 -44.14 15.37 66.16
N GLU A 786 -44.67 15.39 64.92
CA GLU A 786 -45.96 16.01 64.58
C GLU A 786 -47.13 15.26 65.26
N GLU A 787 -47.12 13.92 65.26
CA GLU A 787 -48.08 13.07 65.99
C GLU A 787 -48.05 13.36 67.50
N PHE A 788 -46.85 13.56 68.07
CA PHE A 788 -46.70 13.95 69.47
C PHE A 788 -47.28 15.35 69.74
N GLU A 789 -47.02 16.32 68.86
CA GLU A 789 -47.55 17.68 68.96
C GLU A 789 -49.09 17.73 68.81
N GLU A 790 -49.67 16.91 67.93
CA GLU A 790 -51.11 16.76 67.72
C GLU A 790 -51.80 16.12 68.93
N LEU A 791 -51.20 15.08 69.52
CA LEU A 791 -51.77 14.37 70.68
C LEU A 791 -51.75 15.21 71.97
N VAL A 792 -50.75 16.07 72.16
CA VAL A 792 -50.60 16.88 73.39
C VAL A 792 -51.32 18.23 73.27
N GLY A 793 -51.38 18.83 72.07
CA GLY A 793 -52.00 20.14 71.83
C GLY A 793 -51.24 21.32 72.47
N GLU A 794 -51.48 22.55 72.00
CA GLU A 794 -50.75 23.75 72.47
C GLU A 794 -51.12 24.20 73.90
N SER A 795 -52.19 23.67 74.48
CA SER A 795 -52.83 24.18 75.71
C SER A 795 -52.77 23.23 76.91
N HIS A 796 -51.99 22.14 76.84
CA HIS A 796 -51.97 21.14 77.91
C HIS A 796 -51.00 21.51 79.06
N PRO A 797 -51.44 21.55 80.33
CA PRO A 797 -50.61 21.98 81.48
C PRO A 797 -49.33 21.18 81.70
N ALA A 798 -49.30 19.94 81.21
CA ALA A 798 -48.17 19.01 81.36
C ALA A 798 -47.30 18.85 80.09
N LYS A 799 -47.44 19.72 79.07
CA LYS A 799 -46.72 19.59 77.79
C LYS A 799 -45.20 19.51 77.95
N ASP A 800 -44.60 20.36 78.78
CA ASP A 800 -43.15 20.37 79.00
C ASP A 800 -42.66 19.12 79.73
N ALA A 801 -43.48 18.55 80.62
CA ALA A 801 -43.18 17.30 81.31
C ALA A 801 -43.28 16.11 80.36
N LEU A 802 -44.35 16.03 79.56
CA LEU A 802 -44.53 14.99 78.55
C LEU A 802 -43.49 15.08 77.42
N LEU A 803 -43.03 16.28 77.04
CA LEU A 803 -41.96 16.47 76.07
C LEU A 803 -40.61 16.03 76.63
N LYS A 804 -40.33 16.24 77.92
CA LYS A 804 -39.14 15.67 78.59
C LYS A 804 -39.20 14.13 78.65
N ILE A 805 -40.36 13.56 78.98
CA ILE A 805 -40.55 12.10 79.03
C ILE A 805 -40.40 11.50 77.64
N TYR A 806 -41.04 12.11 76.64
CA TYR A 806 -40.85 11.75 75.24
C TYR A 806 -39.37 11.85 74.88
N MET A 807 -38.68 12.97 75.08
CA MET A 807 -37.24 13.19 74.72
C MET A 807 -36.22 12.34 75.49
N ARG A 808 -36.61 11.67 76.58
CA ARG A 808 -35.74 10.76 77.33
C ARG A 808 -35.38 9.54 76.47
N ARG A 809 -34.09 9.23 76.36
CA ARG A 809 -33.61 8.02 75.65
C ARG A 809 -33.67 6.83 76.59
N ILE A 810 -34.24 5.72 76.11
CA ILE A 810 -34.28 4.46 76.85
C ILE A 810 -33.31 3.48 76.20
N LYS A 811 -32.56 2.75 77.01
CA LYS A 811 -31.79 1.58 76.54
C LYS A 811 -32.78 0.44 76.34
N LEU A 812 -33.10 0.11 75.08
CA LEU A 812 -33.75 -1.17 74.76
C LEU A 812 -32.81 -2.30 75.23
N SER A 813 -33.26 -3.15 76.16
CA SER A 813 -32.53 -4.36 76.53
C SER A 813 -32.47 -5.28 75.30
N LYS A 814 -31.25 -5.57 74.83
CA LYS A 814 -31.05 -6.59 73.80
C LYS A 814 -31.53 -7.93 74.37
N GLY A 815 -32.49 -8.56 73.69
CA GLY A 815 -32.77 -9.97 73.86
C GLY A 815 -31.51 -10.76 73.50
N VAL A 816 -31.09 -11.60 74.44
CA VAL A 816 -30.07 -12.62 74.27
C VAL A 816 -30.66 -13.71 73.37
N ASP A 817 -29.99 -14.01 72.26
CA ASP A 817 -29.89 -15.34 71.69
C ASP A 817 -28.50 -15.41 71.02
N ASP A 818 -27.58 -16.08 71.72
CA ASP A 818 -26.26 -16.51 71.22
C ASP A 818 -26.42 -17.84 70.48
N GLU A 819 -25.71 -18.02 69.35
CA GLU A 819 -24.79 -19.14 69.10
C GLU A 819 -24.07 -18.98 67.74
N ASP A 820 -22.73 -18.89 67.84
CA ASP A 820 -21.65 -19.33 66.94
C ASP A 820 -21.49 -18.77 65.50
N ASP A 821 -20.40 -18.02 65.25
CA ASP A 821 -19.18 -18.61 64.65
C ASP A 821 -18.00 -17.63 64.74
N ASP A 822 -16.87 -18.17 65.19
CA ASP A 822 -15.59 -17.50 65.43
C ASP A 822 -14.91 -17.07 64.12
N ASN A 823 -14.35 -15.85 64.09
CA ASN A 823 -12.96 -15.68 63.67
C ASN A 823 -12.39 -14.33 64.10
N LEU A 824 -11.38 -14.43 64.95
CA LEU A 824 -10.41 -13.42 65.35
C LEU A 824 -9.45 -13.09 64.21
N ASP A 825 -9.06 -11.81 64.11
CA ASP A 825 -7.67 -11.31 63.97
C ASP A 825 -7.78 -9.77 63.85
N GLU A 826 -7.57 -9.02 64.93
CA GLU A 826 -6.27 -8.52 65.43
C GLU A 826 -5.61 -7.50 64.46
N ASP A 827 -5.71 -6.20 64.80
CA ASP A 827 -4.52 -5.38 65.08
C ASP A 827 -4.87 -3.92 65.49
N MET A 828 -4.66 -3.68 66.79
CA MET A 828 -4.06 -2.55 67.52
C MET A 828 -3.99 -1.15 66.86
N GLU A 829 -4.69 -0.15 67.43
CA GLU A 829 -4.24 0.86 68.44
C GLU A 829 -3.60 2.13 67.84
N VAL A 830 -4.15 3.31 68.19
CA VAL A 830 -3.51 4.53 68.79
C VAL A 830 -4.66 5.54 69.08
N ASP A 831 -5.16 5.60 70.31
CA ASP A 831 -4.90 6.65 71.33
C ASP A 831 -5.29 8.08 70.91
N ASP A 832 -6.36 8.62 71.52
CA ASP A 832 -6.20 9.77 72.40
C ASP A 832 -7.37 9.85 73.40
N SER A 833 -7.05 9.51 74.63
CA SER A 833 -7.89 9.72 75.81
C SER A 833 -8.07 11.22 76.07
N LYS A 834 -9.32 11.70 75.96
CA LYS A 834 -9.79 12.80 76.79
C LYS A 834 -11.08 12.40 77.47
N GLY A 835 -10.95 12.08 78.75
CA GLY A 835 -12.08 11.97 79.67
C GLY A 835 -12.92 13.25 79.66
N SER A 836 -14.22 13.05 79.53
CA SER A 836 -15.16 13.80 80.32
C SER A 836 -15.83 12.77 81.22
N GLU A 837 -15.54 12.90 82.51
CA GLU A 837 -16.33 12.36 83.61
C GLU A 837 -17.78 12.86 83.50
N ASP A 838 -18.64 12.18 84.28
CA ASP A 838 -20.04 12.48 84.58
C ASP A 838 -21.08 12.01 83.56
N ASP A 839 -21.40 10.70 83.61
CA ASP A 839 -22.81 10.31 83.47
C ASP A 839 -23.25 9.82 84.85
N PHE A 840 -23.81 10.76 85.62
CA PHE A 840 -24.51 10.50 86.86
C PHE A 840 -25.51 9.37 86.63
N ASP A 841 -25.52 8.39 87.53
CA ASP A 841 -26.65 7.49 87.75
C ASP A 841 -27.89 8.37 88.02
N GLU A 842 -28.62 8.73 86.97
CA GLU A 842 -29.95 9.29 87.12
C GLU A 842 -30.86 8.16 87.54
N ASP A 843 -31.18 8.18 88.83
CA ASP A 843 -32.26 7.48 89.51
C ASP A 843 -33.28 6.88 88.55
N GLU A 844 -33.57 5.61 88.79
CA GLU A 844 -34.74 4.89 88.30
C GLU A 844 -35.99 5.59 88.87
N VAL A 845 -36.31 6.78 88.34
CA VAL A 845 -37.52 7.53 88.67
C VAL A 845 -38.65 6.70 88.12
N VAL A 846 -39.29 5.95 89.02
CA VAL A 846 -40.56 5.28 88.78
C VAL A 846 -41.45 6.26 88.04
N GLU A 847 -41.79 5.88 86.81
CA GLU A 847 -42.59 6.66 85.88
C GLU A 847 -44.01 6.87 86.44
N ILE A 848 -44.14 7.84 87.34
CA ILE A 848 -45.43 8.25 87.90
C ILE A 848 -46.04 9.25 86.91
N CYS A 849 -47.22 8.88 86.39
CA CYS A 849 -48.05 9.74 85.54
C CYS A 849 -48.15 11.16 86.16
N PRO A 850 -47.75 12.23 85.45
CA PRO A 850 -47.80 13.59 85.98
C PRO A 850 -49.20 13.96 86.45
N ALA A 851 -49.32 14.60 87.62
CA ALA A 851 -50.62 14.95 88.20
C ALA A 851 -51.43 15.85 87.25
N GLY A 852 -52.55 15.32 86.74
CA GLY A 852 -53.44 16.00 85.77
C GLY A 852 -53.35 15.50 84.32
N CYS A 853 -52.65 14.39 84.05
CA CYS A 853 -52.62 13.74 82.74
C CYS A 853 -53.48 12.47 82.72
N ASP A 854 -54.25 12.25 81.65
CA ASP A 854 -55.00 11.00 81.45
C ASP A 854 -54.03 9.82 81.27
N GLN A 855 -54.29 8.70 81.96
CA GLN A 855 -53.46 7.49 81.94
C GLN A 855 -53.27 6.96 80.50
N GLU A 856 -54.33 7.05 79.67
CA GLU A 856 -54.28 6.65 78.26
C GLU A 856 -53.40 7.58 77.40
N LEU A 857 -53.31 8.87 77.72
CA LEU A 857 -52.45 9.82 77.03
C LEU A 857 -50.98 9.56 77.37
N TYR A 858 -50.71 9.26 78.65
CA TYR A 858 -49.39 8.89 79.13
C TYR A 858 -48.87 7.61 78.46
N GLU A 859 -49.67 6.54 78.40
CA GLU A 859 -49.30 5.28 77.73
C GLU A 859 -49.04 5.48 76.23
N LYS A 860 -49.84 6.33 75.55
CA LYS A 860 -49.62 6.68 74.14
C LYS A 860 -48.32 7.46 73.93
N VAL A 861 -47.95 8.37 74.84
CA VAL A 861 -46.67 9.10 74.81
C VAL A 861 -45.48 8.15 75.04
N CYS A 862 -45.63 7.16 75.93
CA CYS A 862 -44.61 6.13 76.14
C CYS A 862 -44.45 5.22 74.91
N GLN A 863 -45.55 4.83 74.25
CA GLN A 863 -45.51 4.09 72.97
C GLN A 863 -44.86 4.90 71.84
N LEU A 864 -45.14 6.21 71.76
CA LEU A 864 -44.48 7.09 70.79
C LEU A 864 -42.99 7.27 71.08
N ARG A 865 -42.59 7.28 72.36
CA ARG A 865 -41.19 7.30 72.77
C ARG A 865 -40.46 6.03 72.39
N GLU A 866 -41.07 4.85 72.59
CA GLU A 866 -40.50 3.56 72.15
C GLU A 866 -40.33 3.53 70.64
N ARG A 867 -41.39 3.91 69.89
CA ARG A 867 -41.33 4.01 68.42
C ARG A 867 -40.25 5.00 67.95
N ARG A 868 -40.13 6.17 68.58
CA ARG A 868 -39.06 7.13 68.24
C ARG A 868 -37.68 6.55 68.56
N THR A 869 -37.52 5.86 69.67
CA THR A 869 -36.22 5.27 70.06
C THR A 869 -35.79 4.17 69.08
N ILE A 870 -36.74 3.36 68.57
CA ILE A 870 -36.51 2.39 67.50
C ILE A 870 -36.10 3.10 66.20
N GLU A 871 -36.87 4.10 65.76
CA GLU A 871 -36.56 4.87 64.54
C GLU A 871 -35.23 5.65 64.66
N ASP A 872 -34.88 6.15 65.85
CA ASP A 872 -33.58 6.80 66.13
C ASP A 872 -32.42 5.80 66.05
N SER A 873 -32.60 4.56 66.55
CA SER A 873 -31.62 3.48 66.41
C SER A 873 -31.42 3.10 64.94
N LEU A 874 -32.52 2.93 64.20
CA LEU A 874 -32.49 2.64 62.75
C LEU A 874 -31.83 3.78 61.95
N LEU A 875 -32.09 5.04 62.32
CA LEU A 875 -31.46 6.20 61.71
C LEU A 875 -29.96 6.24 62.00
N GLN A 876 -29.53 5.87 63.22
CA GLN A 876 -28.12 5.78 63.58
C GLN A 876 -27.40 4.66 62.81
N GLU A 877 -28.02 3.49 62.66
CA GLU A 877 -27.50 2.39 61.83
C GLU A 877 -27.43 2.75 60.34
N SER A 878 -28.49 3.37 59.80
CA SER A 878 -28.54 3.83 58.41
C SER A 878 -27.49 4.92 58.11
N ASN A 879 -27.26 5.84 59.04
CA ASN A 879 -26.15 6.81 58.94
C ASN A 879 -24.78 6.13 58.97
N LYS A 880 -24.56 5.12 59.82
CA LYS A 880 -23.31 4.34 59.80
C LYS A 880 -23.11 3.65 58.45
N HIS A 881 -24.16 3.07 57.87
CA HIS A 881 -24.09 2.47 56.53
C HIS A 881 -23.80 3.50 55.43
N LEU A 882 -24.36 4.71 55.54
CA LEU A 882 -24.08 5.82 54.63
C LEU A 882 -22.61 6.27 54.73
N ASP A 883 -22.05 6.37 55.94
CA ASP A 883 -20.64 6.72 56.17
C ASP A 883 -19.69 5.64 55.61
N VAL A 884 -20.03 4.35 55.78
CA VAL A 884 -19.26 3.24 55.17
C VAL A 884 -19.29 3.32 53.65
N ALA A 885 -20.47 3.54 53.05
CA ALA A 885 -20.61 3.70 51.61
C ALA A 885 -19.84 4.92 51.08
N GLN A 886 -19.77 6.01 51.85
CA GLN A 886 -18.95 7.18 51.50
C GLN A 886 -17.46 6.86 51.50
N ARG A 887 -16.96 6.15 52.54
CA ARG A 887 -15.56 5.72 52.61
C ARG A 887 -15.18 4.77 51.48
N GLU A 888 -16.07 3.85 51.09
CA GLU A 888 -15.86 2.98 49.93
C GLU A 888 -15.74 3.77 48.62
N LYS A 889 -16.59 4.78 48.42
CA LYS A 889 -16.51 5.68 47.27
C LYS A 889 -15.17 6.41 47.23
N GLU A 890 -14.71 6.97 48.35
CA GLU A 890 -13.42 7.65 48.43
C GLU A 890 -12.24 6.70 48.12
N SER A 891 -12.28 5.46 48.61
CA SER A 891 -11.28 4.43 48.30
C SER A 891 -11.24 4.10 46.81
N LYS A 892 -12.40 3.89 46.17
CA LYS A 892 -12.51 3.68 44.72
C LYS A 892 -12.04 4.88 43.91
N LEU A 893 -12.30 6.10 44.39
CA LEU A 893 -11.87 7.34 43.74
C LEU A 893 -10.34 7.54 43.81
N LYS A 894 -9.70 7.17 44.93
CA LYS A 894 -8.23 7.11 45.04
C LYS A 894 -7.63 6.10 44.04
N LYS A 895 -8.23 4.91 43.90
CA LYS A 895 -7.82 3.90 42.91
C LYS A 895 -7.98 4.39 41.47
N LYS A 896 -9.10 5.06 41.16
CA LYS A 896 -9.32 5.70 39.84
C LYS A 896 -8.22 6.71 39.52
N LYS A 897 -7.92 7.63 40.44
CA LYS A 897 -6.84 8.62 40.26
C LYS A 897 -5.47 7.96 40.02
N ALA A 898 -5.16 6.88 40.74
CA ALA A 898 -3.92 6.13 40.52
C ALA A 898 -3.84 5.54 39.09
N ILE A 899 -4.94 4.99 38.58
CA ILE A 899 -5.04 4.48 37.20
C ILE A 899 -4.91 5.62 36.19
N GLU A 900 -5.54 6.77 36.43
CA GLU A 900 -5.41 7.97 35.58
C GLU A 900 -3.97 8.48 35.53
N THR A 901 -3.26 8.52 36.67
CA THR A 901 -1.83 8.89 36.69
C THR A 901 -0.95 7.87 35.96
N ALA A 902 -1.26 6.58 36.06
CA ALA A 902 -0.56 5.54 35.32
C ALA A 902 -0.83 5.65 33.80
N LEU A 903 -2.07 5.96 33.40
CA LEU A 903 -2.43 6.24 32.02
C LEU A 903 -1.69 7.46 31.47
N ALA A 904 -1.65 8.57 32.20
CA ALA A 904 -0.92 9.76 31.78
C ALA A 904 0.60 9.47 31.61
N SER A 905 1.18 8.63 32.48
CA SER A 905 2.57 8.20 32.32
C SER A 905 2.80 7.31 31.09
N LEU A 906 1.85 6.41 30.79
CA LEU A 906 1.89 5.55 29.59
C LEU A 906 1.66 6.37 28.31
N GLU A 907 0.77 7.37 28.34
CA GLU A 907 0.56 8.29 27.22
C GLU A 907 1.83 9.06 26.90
N LYS A 908 2.55 9.55 27.91
CA LYS A 908 3.86 10.18 27.73
C LYS A 908 4.91 9.21 27.17
N GLU A 909 4.97 7.97 27.68
CA GLU A 909 5.87 6.94 27.15
C GLU A 909 5.56 6.61 25.67
N MET A 910 4.28 6.59 25.29
CA MET A 910 3.86 6.43 23.89
C MET A 910 4.27 7.62 23.01
N GLU A 911 4.16 8.86 23.52
CA GLU A 911 4.60 10.06 22.80
C GLU A 911 6.13 10.06 22.59
N ASP A 912 6.89 9.72 23.62
CA ASP A 912 8.35 9.62 23.55
C ASP A 912 8.78 8.51 22.58
N PHE A 913 8.08 7.37 22.58
CA PHE A 913 8.29 6.30 21.62
C PHE A 913 7.95 6.73 20.17
N GLN A 914 6.87 7.51 19.98
CA GLN A 914 6.54 8.07 18.66
C GLN A 914 7.62 9.03 18.15
N LYS A 915 8.24 9.83 19.03
CA LYS A 915 9.38 10.69 18.68
C LYS A 915 10.61 9.87 18.31
N GLU A 916 10.95 8.84 19.09
CA GLU A 916 12.05 7.91 18.78
C GLU A 916 11.86 7.24 17.41
N LYS A 917 10.63 6.78 17.15
CA LYS A 917 10.22 6.20 15.87
C LYS A 917 10.37 7.20 14.72
N GLN A 918 9.94 8.45 14.91
CA GLN A 918 10.08 9.48 13.88
C GLN A 918 11.54 9.86 13.63
N ASN A 919 12.36 9.98 14.67
CA ASN A 919 13.79 10.24 14.54
C ASN A 919 14.51 9.12 13.78
N SER A 920 14.15 7.86 14.06
CA SER A 920 14.68 6.71 13.33
C SER A 920 14.27 6.72 11.85
N LEU A 921 13.06 7.20 11.53
CA LEU A 921 12.61 7.36 10.15
C LEU A 921 13.27 8.55 9.43
N ASN A 922 13.58 9.63 10.15
CA ASN A 922 14.25 10.80 9.58
C ASN A 922 15.70 10.52 9.16
N GLN A 923 16.34 9.47 9.70
CA GLN A 923 17.68 9.03 9.31
C GLN A 923 17.71 8.32 7.95
N ILE A 924 16.55 8.07 7.34
CA ILE A 924 16.46 7.38 6.06
C ILE A 924 16.60 8.39 4.93
N ASP A 925 17.61 8.19 4.08
CA ASP A 925 17.83 9.02 2.91
C ASP A 925 16.72 8.85 1.87
N ALA A 926 16.14 9.98 1.45
CA ALA A 926 15.14 10.04 0.40
C ALA A 926 15.74 10.68 -0.85
N VAL A 927 15.65 9.98 -1.98
CA VAL A 927 16.11 10.51 -3.27
C VAL A 927 15.00 11.33 -3.91
N LEU A 928 15.25 12.63 -4.13
CA LEU A 928 14.34 13.52 -4.85
C LEU A 928 14.97 14.02 -6.16
N PRO A 929 14.37 13.71 -7.32
CA PRO A 929 14.77 14.30 -8.58
C PRO A 929 14.16 15.70 -8.71
N LEU A 930 15.02 16.70 -8.81
CA LEU A 930 14.63 18.09 -9.03
C LEU A 930 14.99 18.52 -10.46
N TYR A 931 14.15 19.35 -11.06
CA TYR A 931 14.54 20.05 -12.28
C TYR A 931 15.35 21.29 -11.92
N MET A 932 16.26 21.70 -12.80
CA MET A 932 17.11 22.88 -12.55
C MET A 932 16.30 24.16 -12.27
N HIS A 933 15.14 24.34 -12.89
CA HIS A 933 14.28 25.50 -12.67
C HIS A 933 13.60 25.53 -11.28
N GLN A 934 13.65 24.42 -10.53
CA GLN A 934 13.05 24.31 -9.19
C GLN A 934 14.04 24.72 -8.09
N LEU A 935 15.30 24.96 -8.43
CA LEU A 935 16.33 25.40 -7.49
C LEU A 935 16.30 26.92 -7.41
N GLU A 936 15.70 27.46 -6.36
CA GLU A 936 15.64 28.90 -6.11
C GLU A 936 16.89 29.41 -5.35
N ASN A 937 17.56 28.55 -4.58
CA ASN A 937 18.75 28.90 -3.81
C ASN A 937 20.04 28.70 -4.64
N LEU A 938 20.33 29.64 -5.52
CA LEU A 938 21.55 29.67 -6.33
C LEU A 938 22.43 30.87 -5.92
N PRO A 939 23.40 30.70 -5.00
CA PRO A 939 24.39 31.75 -4.75
C PRO A 939 25.12 32.09 -6.05
N ASP A 940 25.10 33.35 -6.46
CA ASP A 940 25.70 33.88 -7.69
C ASP A 940 25.25 33.21 -9.01
N GLY A 941 24.06 32.59 -9.02
CA GLY A 941 23.51 31.94 -10.23
C GLY A 941 24.26 30.66 -10.66
N LYS A 942 25.12 30.12 -9.80
CA LYS A 942 25.82 28.83 -10.01
C LYS A 942 25.20 27.75 -9.13
N LEU A 943 25.26 26.51 -9.61
CA LEU A 943 24.86 25.35 -8.81
C LEU A 943 25.91 25.13 -7.72
N PRO A 944 25.54 25.11 -6.42
CA PRO A 944 26.45 24.72 -5.36
C PRO A 944 26.89 23.27 -5.50
N ASP A 945 28.15 22.97 -5.18
CA ASP A 945 28.67 21.59 -5.12
C ASP A 945 28.06 20.79 -3.96
N ASP A 946 27.58 21.48 -2.91
CA ASP A 946 26.89 20.89 -1.77
C ASP A 946 25.54 21.60 -1.50
N LEU A 947 24.47 20.80 -1.39
CA LEU A 947 23.10 21.25 -1.11
C LEU A 947 22.64 20.86 0.31
N SER A 948 23.56 20.41 1.18
CA SER A 948 23.27 20.00 2.56
C SER A 948 22.54 21.07 3.40
N GLY A 949 22.81 22.35 3.15
CA GLY A 949 22.15 23.48 3.81
C GLY A 949 20.80 23.89 3.21
N VAL A 950 20.29 23.19 2.19
CA VAL A 950 19.08 23.58 1.44
C VAL A 950 17.88 22.75 1.87
N LEU A 951 16.78 23.44 2.20
CA LEU A 951 15.51 22.80 2.57
C LEU A 951 14.62 22.63 1.34
N VAL A 952 14.11 21.41 1.12
CA VAL A 952 13.16 21.12 0.05
C VAL A 952 11.73 21.31 0.55
N PHE A 953 11.00 22.24 -0.05
CA PHE A 953 9.60 22.51 0.27
C PHE A 953 8.69 22.28 -0.94
N SER A 954 7.44 21.87 -0.68
CA SER A 954 6.42 21.78 -1.72
C SER A 954 5.85 23.17 -2.03
N ASN A 955 5.77 23.53 -3.31
CA ASN A 955 5.18 24.80 -3.75
C ASN A 955 3.74 24.99 -3.26
N LYS A 956 2.98 23.90 -3.11
CA LYS A 956 1.61 23.96 -2.55
C LYS A 956 1.62 24.43 -1.09
N VAL A 957 2.54 23.90 -0.29
CA VAL A 957 2.66 24.24 1.13
C VAL A 957 3.19 25.67 1.28
N ILE A 958 4.17 26.08 0.46
CA ILE A 958 4.65 27.47 0.46
C ILE A 958 3.49 28.44 0.15
N ASN A 959 2.68 28.12 -0.86
CA ASN A 959 1.55 28.98 -1.23
C ASN A 959 0.48 29.00 -0.13
N GLN A 960 0.19 27.87 0.50
CA GLN A 960 -0.69 27.80 1.67
C GLN A 960 -0.16 28.66 2.81
N LEU A 961 1.12 28.56 3.17
CA LEU A 961 1.71 29.41 4.21
C LEU A 961 1.61 30.91 3.86
N LYS A 962 1.83 31.26 2.59
CA LYS A 962 1.64 32.65 2.11
C LYS A 962 0.18 33.11 2.23
N GLU A 963 -0.79 32.24 1.98
CA GLU A 963 -2.22 32.53 2.19
C GLU A 963 -2.55 32.65 3.67
N THR A 964 -2.09 31.71 4.50
CA THR A 964 -2.28 31.72 5.96
C THR A 964 -1.69 32.97 6.61
N ILE A 965 -0.55 33.48 6.13
CA ILE A 965 0.00 34.78 6.57
C ILE A 965 -0.98 35.92 6.25
N LYS A 966 -1.66 35.90 5.10
CA LYS A 966 -2.68 36.91 4.79
C LYS A 966 -3.89 36.76 5.72
N ASP A 967 -4.34 35.54 5.95
CA ASP A 967 -5.48 35.26 6.83
C ASP A 967 -5.19 35.71 8.26
N HIS A 968 -4.05 35.34 8.84
CA HIS A 968 -3.65 35.79 10.17
C HIS A 968 -3.49 37.31 10.27
N ASN A 969 -3.04 37.99 9.20
CA ASN A 969 -3.03 39.45 9.18
C ASN A 969 -4.46 40.03 9.27
N THR A 970 -5.41 39.44 8.54
CA THR A 970 -6.83 39.87 8.62
C THR A 970 -7.45 39.57 9.98
N GLU A 971 -7.16 38.40 10.55
CA GLU A 971 -7.63 37.97 11.87
C GLU A 971 -7.02 38.84 12.98
N THR A 972 -5.72 39.15 12.92
CA THR A 972 -5.07 40.05 13.87
C THR A 972 -5.72 41.44 13.86
N VAL A 973 -6.09 41.94 12.68
CA VAL A 973 -6.83 43.21 12.57
C VAL A 973 -8.23 43.09 13.17
N ALA A 974 -8.94 41.98 12.95
CA ALA A 974 -10.25 41.72 13.53
C ALA A 974 -10.20 41.60 15.07
N LEU A 975 -9.26 40.81 15.61
CA LEU A 975 -9.02 40.67 17.05
C LEU A 975 -8.62 42.00 17.70
N LYS A 976 -7.81 42.84 17.03
CA LYS A 976 -7.51 44.20 17.52
C LYS A 976 -8.75 45.10 17.55
N LYS A 977 -9.74 44.91 16.66
CA LYS A 977 -11.02 45.62 16.72
C LYS A 977 -11.87 45.09 17.88
N LEU A 978 -12.00 43.77 18.01
CA LEU A 978 -12.74 43.13 19.11
C LEU A 978 -12.16 43.51 20.47
N GLN A 979 -10.84 43.50 20.63
CA GLN A 979 -10.18 43.93 21.87
C GLN A 979 -10.47 45.41 22.19
N LYS A 980 -10.58 46.27 21.18
CA LYS A 980 -10.97 47.68 21.38
C LYS A 980 -12.44 47.79 21.79
N GLU A 981 -13.33 46.97 21.24
CA GLU A 981 -14.75 46.92 21.61
C GLU A 981 -14.93 46.40 23.04
N LEU A 982 -14.32 45.27 23.38
CA LEU A 982 -14.33 44.71 24.74
C LEU A 982 -13.73 45.67 25.78
N LYS A 983 -12.68 46.42 25.44
CA LYS A 983 -12.14 47.47 26.33
C LYS A 983 -13.14 48.60 26.54
N LYS A 984 -13.88 49.01 25.50
CA LYS A 984 -14.94 50.01 25.64
C LYS A 984 -16.07 49.48 26.52
N GLU A 985 -16.51 48.24 26.29
CA GLU A 985 -17.55 47.57 27.08
C GLU A 985 -17.14 47.40 28.54
N HIS A 986 -15.90 47.01 28.80
CA HIS A 986 -15.37 46.92 30.16
C HIS A 986 -15.42 48.29 30.86
N ILE A 987 -14.98 49.36 30.17
CA ILE A 987 -15.04 50.72 30.72
C ILE A 987 -16.50 51.15 30.97
N THR A 988 -17.44 50.84 30.06
CA THR A 988 -18.86 51.16 30.27
C THR A 988 -19.45 50.38 31.42
N LEU A 989 -19.18 49.08 31.53
CA LEU A 989 -19.66 48.25 32.64
C LEU A 989 -19.09 48.69 33.99
N VAL A 990 -17.81 49.09 34.04
CA VAL A 990 -17.22 49.67 35.26
C VAL A 990 -17.88 50.99 35.64
N ARG A 991 -18.17 51.87 34.67
CA ARG A 991 -18.93 53.11 34.94
C ARG A 991 -20.35 52.82 35.40
N GLU A 992 -21.04 51.88 34.76
CA GLU A 992 -22.39 51.48 35.17
C GLU A 992 -22.39 50.85 36.55
N ARG A 993 -21.42 50.00 36.87
CA ARG A 993 -21.25 49.43 38.20
C ARG A 993 -21.09 50.52 39.24
N LYS A 994 -20.19 51.48 39.01
CA LYS A 994 -20.00 52.63 39.91
C LYS A 994 -21.26 53.49 40.03
N SER A 995 -22.00 53.68 38.94
CA SER A 995 -23.29 54.39 38.97
C SER A 995 -24.36 53.62 39.75
N ARG A 996 -24.42 52.29 39.63
CA ARG A 996 -25.33 51.44 40.41
C ARG A 996 -24.94 51.42 41.89
N GLU A 997 -23.65 51.31 42.21
CA GLU A 997 -23.13 51.40 43.58
C GLU A 997 -23.51 52.76 44.21
N SER A 998 -23.30 53.88 43.51
CA SER A 998 -23.75 55.20 43.97
C SER A 998 -25.27 55.30 44.15
N LYS A 999 -26.07 54.72 43.24
CA LYS A 999 -27.54 54.67 43.42
C LYS A 999 -27.96 53.82 44.61
N ILE A 1000 -27.23 52.73 44.90
CA ILE A 1000 -27.46 51.88 46.07
C ILE A 1000 -27.13 52.68 47.33
N GLU A 1001 -25.98 53.36 47.39
CA GLU A 1001 -25.62 54.25 48.50
C GLU A 1001 -26.68 55.35 48.71
N ASP A 1002 -27.15 56.00 47.64
CA ASP A 1002 -28.22 57.00 47.71
C ASP A 1002 -29.56 56.42 48.21
N LEU A 1003 -29.85 55.17 47.87
CA LEU A 1003 -31.06 54.47 48.33
C LEU A 1003 -30.91 54.05 49.79
N GLU A 1004 -29.75 53.55 50.20
CA GLU A 1004 -29.42 53.21 51.58
C GLU A 1004 -29.50 54.46 52.46
N GLN A 1005 -28.93 55.59 52.03
CA GLN A 1005 -29.07 56.87 52.74
C GLN A 1005 -30.52 57.34 52.81
N ARG A 1006 -31.30 57.24 51.72
CA ARG A 1006 -32.74 57.55 51.78
C ARG A 1006 -33.50 56.63 52.72
N VAL A 1007 -33.15 55.35 52.81
CA VAL A 1007 -33.73 54.40 53.76
C VAL A 1007 -33.37 54.81 55.19
N ILE A 1008 -32.11 55.13 55.45
CA ILE A 1008 -31.62 55.66 56.73
C ILE A 1008 -32.39 56.92 57.11
N ASP A 1009 -32.51 57.90 56.20
CA ASP A 1009 -33.21 59.16 56.44
C ASP A 1009 -34.70 58.94 56.72
N VAL A 1010 -35.38 58.06 55.96
CA VAL A 1010 -36.79 57.72 56.17
C VAL A 1010 -36.99 56.99 57.51
N GLN A 1011 -36.09 56.08 57.86
CA GLN A 1011 -36.13 55.36 59.15
C GLN A 1011 -35.89 56.33 60.31
N MET A 1012 -34.93 57.23 60.20
CA MET A 1012 -34.65 58.28 61.18
C MET A 1012 -35.81 59.28 61.30
N LEU A 1013 -36.45 59.67 60.19
CA LEU A 1013 -37.62 60.57 60.21
C LEU A 1013 -38.85 59.92 60.84
N LYS A 1014 -39.11 58.64 60.55
CA LYS A 1014 -40.32 57.95 61.01
C LYS A 1014 -40.20 57.38 62.42
N PHE A 1015 -39.00 56.96 62.82
CA PHE A 1015 -38.81 56.19 64.05
C PHE A 1015 -37.73 56.75 64.99
N GLY A 1016 -36.95 57.76 64.57
CA GLY A 1016 -35.90 58.37 65.40
C GLY A 1016 -34.69 57.47 65.70
N GLN A 1017 -34.70 56.23 65.18
CA GLN A 1017 -33.66 55.21 65.34
C GLN A 1017 -33.64 54.33 64.09
N MET A 1018 -32.47 53.83 63.70
CA MET A 1018 -32.32 52.79 62.68
C MET A 1018 -32.98 51.50 63.19
N ILE A 1019 -34.11 51.13 62.60
CA ILE A 1019 -34.82 49.89 62.92
C ILE A 1019 -34.37 48.82 61.95
N ASP A 1020 -33.96 47.67 62.48
CA ASP A 1020 -33.75 46.45 61.71
C ASP A 1020 -35.10 45.96 61.16
N LEU A 1021 -35.29 46.09 59.84
CA LEU A 1021 -36.54 45.79 59.16
C LEU A 1021 -36.89 44.31 59.23
N GLU A 1022 -35.92 43.40 59.41
CA GLU A 1022 -36.19 41.98 59.61
C GLU A 1022 -36.95 41.73 60.92
N VAL A 1023 -36.61 42.48 61.97
CA VAL A 1023 -37.25 42.38 63.29
C VAL A 1023 -38.66 42.98 63.26
N LEU A 1024 -38.88 44.07 62.52
CA LEU A 1024 -40.20 44.69 62.38
C LEU A 1024 -41.16 43.85 61.51
N ASP A 1025 -40.62 43.20 60.47
CA ASP A 1025 -41.38 42.24 59.66
C ASP A 1025 -41.77 41.00 60.47
N THR A 1026 -40.97 40.54 61.45
CA THR A 1026 -41.44 39.45 62.34
C THR A 1026 -42.64 39.83 63.21
N MET A 1027 -42.87 41.12 63.47
CA MET A 1027 -44.02 41.60 64.26
C MET A 1027 -45.25 41.89 63.39
N ASN A 1028 -45.08 42.48 62.21
CA ASN A 1028 -46.19 42.64 61.24
C ASN A 1028 -46.59 41.31 60.60
N ALA A 1029 -45.64 40.40 60.40
CA ALA A 1029 -45.91 39.05 59.94
C ALA A 1029 -46.78 38.26 60.91
N LYS A 1030 -46.94 38.62 62.19
CA LYS A 1030 -47.89 37.90 63.07
C LYS A 1030 -49.35 38.25 62.77
N LYS A 1031 -49.63 39.51 62.43
CA LYS A 1031 -50.98 39.96 62.07
C LYS A 1031 -51.34 39.55 60.64
N ASP A 1032 -50.40 39.71 59.73
CA ASP A 1032 -50.54 39.25 58.35
C ASP A 1032 -50.50 37.71 58.28
N ASN A 1033 -49.74 36.99 59.14
CA ASN A 1033 -49.84 35.52 59.25
C ASN A 1033 -51.18 35.08 59.80
N GLU A 1034 -51.80 35.80 60.75
CA GLU A 1034 -53.13 35.41 61.22
C GLU A 1034 -54.17 35.59 60.12
N GLU A 1035 -54.10 36.68 59.35
CA GLU A 1035 -55.00 36.91 58.22
C GLU A 1035 -54.72 35.95 57.05
N LEU A 1036 -53.45 35.67 56.74
CA LEU A 1036 -53.03 34.63 55.78
C LEU A 1036 -53.35 33.23 56.28
N ARG A 1037 -53.27 32.92 57.57
CA ARG A 1037 -53.70 31.61 58.14
C ARG A 1037 -55.21 31.46 58.08
N LEU A 1038 -55.96 32.55 58.26
CA LEU A 1038 -57.41 32.55 58.08
C LEU A 1038 -57.76 32.35 56.60
N GLN A 1039 -57.08 33.04 55.68
CA GLN A 1039 -57.24 32.86 54.23
C GLN A 1039 -56.80 31.46 53.78
N LEU A 1040 -55.68 30.96 54.31
CA LEU A 1040 -55.18 29.61 54.07
C LEU A 1040 -56.18 28.58 54.59
N ARG A 1041 -56.75 28.76 55.80
CA ARG A 1041 -57.84 27.89 56.30
C ARG A 1041 -59.08 27.95 55.42
N THR A 1042 -59.46 29.12 54.90
CA THR A 1042 -60.60 29.22 53.98
C THR A 1042 -60.31 28.58 52.63
N GLN A 1043 -59.09 28.71 52.10
CA GLN A 1043 -58.65 28.04 50.88
C GLN A 1043 -58.46 26.54 51.08
N GLU A 1044 -57.92 26.10 52.22
CA GLU A 1044 -57.80 24.69 52.59
C GLU A 1044 -59.18 24.07 52.77
N ALA A 1045 -60.15 24.79 53.33
CA ALA A 1045 -61.54 24.34 53.40
C ALA A 1045 -62.18 24.24 52.00
N GLN A 1046 -61.91 25.20 51.10
CA GLN A 1046 -62.37 25.16 49.71
C GLN A 1046 -61.70 24.02 48.93
N ASN A 1047 -60.38 23.88 49.05
CA ASN A 1047 -59.60 22.83 48.43
C ASN A 1047 -59.98 21.46 48.99
N ALA A 1048 -60.24 21.33 50.30
CA ALA A 1048 -60.74 20.10 50.90
C ALA A 1048 -62.15 19.78 50.40
N ALA A 1049 -63.00 20.78 50.18
CA ALA A 1049 -64.31 20.58 49.56
C ALA A 1049 -64.20 20.17 48.08
N GLU A 1050 -63.25 20.72 47.34
CA GLU A 1050 -62.94 20.32 45.97
C GLU A 1050 -62.34 18.92 45.90
N VAL A 1051 -61.37 18.59 46.76
CA VAL A 1051 -60.81 17.25 46.92
C VAL A 1051 -61.90 16.26 47.32
N SER A 1052 -62.85 16.64 48.19
CA SER A 1052 -64.01 15.79 48.50
C SER A 1052 -64.92 15.59 47.28
N LYS A 1053 -65.15 16.62 46.47
CA LYS A 1053 -65.89 16.49 45.20
C LYS A 1053 -65.16 15.60 44.20
N TRP A 1054 -63.84 15.78 44.04
CA TRP A 1054 -62.99 14.98 43.17
C TRP A 1054 -62.89 13.55 43.66
N ASN A 1055 -62.74 13.32 44.96
CA ASN A 1055 -62.76 11.98 45.56
C ASN A 1055 -64.12 11.31 45.33
N ARG A 1056 -65.25 12.02 45.47
CA ARG A 1056 -66.56 11.46 45.08
C ARG A 1056 -66.67 11.16 43.59
N LEU A 1057 -66.06 11.97 42.73
CA LEU A 1057 -65.99 11.73 41.29
C LEU A 1057 -65.11 10.53 40.96
N ILE A 1058 -64.00 10.39 41.68
CA ILE A 1058 -63.08 9.26 41.61
C ILE A 1058 -63.80 8.01 42.09
N ASP A 1059 -64.46 8.02 43.25
CA ASP A 1059 -65.27 6.91 43.77
C ASP A 1059 -66.38 6.52 42.78
N ASN A 1060 -67.10 7.49 42.21
CA ASN A 1060 -68.09 7.22 41.17
C ASN A 1060 -67.46 6.61 39.90
N SER A 1061 -66.26 7.05 39.52
CA SER A 1061 -65.53 6.50 38.38
C SER A 1061 -64.95 5.11 38.69
N ILE A 1062 -64.50 4.86 39.92
CA ILE A 1062 -64.06 3.57 40.42
C ILE A 1062 -65.26 2.62 40.44
N ASP A 1063 -66.44 3.06 40.85
CA ASP A 1063 -67.68 2.27 40.80
C ASP A 1063 -68.14 1.99 39.35
N GLN A 1064 -67.91 2.92 38.42
CA GLN A 1064 -68.14 2.68 37.00
C GLN A 1064 -67.15 1.68 36.43
N ILE A 1065 -65.86 1.80 36.77
CA ILE A 1065 -64.83 0.85 36.37
C ILE A 1065 -65.08 -0.50 37.03
N ALA A 1066 -65.48 -0.58 38.29
CA ALA A 1066 -65.81 -1.82 38.97
C ALA A 1066 -67.06 -2.48 38.37
N ARG A 1067 -68.08 -1.70 37.98
CA ARG A 1067 -69.22 -2.21 37.20
C ARG A 1067 -68.80 -2.70 35.82
N ALA A 1068 -68.00 -1.92 35.08
CA ALA A 1068 -67.48 -2.33 33.78
C ALA A 1068 -66.55 -3.55 33.90
N MET A 1069 -65.74 -3.67 34.94
CA MET A 1069 -64.90 -4.83 35.24
C MET A 1069 -65.76 -6.03 35.63
N LYS A 1070 -66.86 -5.84 36.34
CA LYS A 1070 -67.82 -6.93 36.66
C LYS A 1070 -68.57 -7.38 35.41
N GLU A 1071 -68.96 -6.46 34.53
CA GLU A 1071 -69.56 -6.76 33.23
C GLU A 1071 -68.55 -7.43 32.29
N HIS A 1072 -67.30 -6.96 32.24
CA HIS A 1072 -66.21 -7.57 31.50
C HIS A 1072 -65.82 -8.92 32.06
N ALA A 1073 -65.82 -9.11 33.39
CA ALA A 1073 -65.59 -10.40 34.04
C ALA A 1073 -66.76 -11.35 33.79
N ALA A 1074 -68.00 -10.86 33.75
CA ALA A 1074 -69.17 -11.64 33.35
C ALA A 1074 -69.11 -12.02 31.86
N CYS A 1075 -68.72 -11.09 30.98
CA CYS A 1075 -68.45 -11.39 29.58
C CYS A 1075 -67.28 -12.35 29.42
N LEU A 1076 -66.22 -12.23 30.22
CA LEU A 1076 -65.10 -13.17 30.24
C LEU A 1076 -65.55 -14.55 30.70
N HIS A 1077 -66.38 -14.65 31.73
CA HIS A 1077 -67.02 -15.89 32.14
C HIS A 1077 -67.91 -16.45 31.03
N VAL A 1078 -68.72 -15.63 30.38
CA VAL A 1078 -69.51 -16.06 29.21
C VAL A 1078 -68.61 -16.50 28.05
N THR A 1079 -67.47 -15.84 27.81
CA THR A 1079 -66.52 -16.26 26.78
C THR A 1079 -65.73 -17.49 27.19
N ALA A 1080 -65.46 -17.69 28.48
CA ALA A 1080 -64.82 -18.88 29.03
C ALA A 1080 -65.79 -20.06 28.96
N ASP A 1081 -67.06 -19.86 29.31
CA ASP A 1081 -68.15 -20.82 29.14
C ASP A 1081 -68.40 -21.11 27.67
N LEU A 1082 -68.32 -20.11 26.78
CA LEU A 1082 -68.40 -20.31 25.32
C LEU A 1082 -67.14 -20.99 24.78
N GLN A 1083 -65.94 -20.73 25.31
CA GLN A 1083 -64.71 -21.41 24.92
C GLN A 1083 -64.66 -22.84 25.45
N GLU A 1084 -65.19 -23.08 26.65
CA GLU A 1084 -65.37 -24.41 27.23
C GLU A 1084 -66.46 -25.14 26.46
N SER A 1085 -67.55 -24.47 26.09
CA SER A 1085 -68.59 -24.99 25.21
C SER A 1085 -68.08 -25.23 23.80
N ILE A 1086 -67.19 -24.40 23.24
CA ILE A 1086 -66.51 -24.63 21.95
C ILE A 1086 -65.47 -25.74 22.08
N ARG A 1087 -64.77 -25.88 23.20
CA ARG A 1087 -63.87 -27.02 23.46
C ARG A 1087 -64.67 -28.31 23.64
N LEU A 1088 -65.80 -28.27 24.35
CA LEU A 1088 -66.75 -29.37 24.47
C LEU A 1088 -67.42 -29.66 23.14
N LEU A 1089 -67.72 -28.67 22.31
CA LEU A 1089 -68.31 -28.83 20.99
C LEU A 1089 -67.27 -29.34 20.00
N ASN A 1090 -66.00 -28.93 20.09
CA ASN A 1090 -64.91 -29.47 19.29
C ASN A 1090 -64.54 -30.88 19.75
N LYS A 1091 -64.56 -31.15 21.06
CA LYS A 1091 -64.42 -32.50 21.63
C LYS A 1091 -65.62 -33.38 21.25
N ASN A 1092 -66.83 -32.83 21.26
CA ASN A 1092 -68.06 -33.50 20.84
C ASN A 1092 -68.16 -33.62 19.31
N MET A 1093 -67.57 -32.73 18.51
CA MET A 1093 -67.49 -32.84 17.05
C MET A 1093 -66.39 -33.80 16.64
N GLN A 1094 -65.27 -33.83 17.35
CA GLN A 1094 -64.25 -34.88 17.20
C GLN A 1094 -64.78 -36.24 17.70
N GLN A 1095 -65.66 -36.28 18.70
CA GLN A 1095 -66.38 -37.49 19.12
C GLN A 1095 -67.60 -37.83 18.23
N LYS A 1096 -68.21 -36.86 17.53
CA LYS A 1096 -69.34 -37.07 16.59
C LYS A 1096 -68.93 -37.25 15.13
N ALA A 1097 -67.66 -37.00 14.79
CA ALA A 1097 -67.02 -37.48 13.56
C ALA A 1097 -66.66 -38.98 13.64
N GLY A 1098 -66.77 -39.58 14.83
CA GLY A 1098 -66.62 -41.02 15.06
C GLY A 1098 -67.79 -41.59 15.88
N SER A 1099 -68.96 -41.77 15.24
CA SER A 1099 -70.11 -42.61 15.65
C SER A 1099 -71.46 -41.89 15.61
N THR A 1100 -72.15 -42.06 14.49
CA THR A 1100 -73.51 -42.64 14.37
C THR A 1100 -74.57 -42.45 15.49
N TYR A 1101 -75.73 -41.91 15.06
CA TYR A 1101 -77.13 -42.21 15.46
C TYR A 1101 -77.81 -41.51 16.66
N ARG A 1102 -79.08 -41.06 16.39
CA ARG A 1102 -80.28 -40.81 17.25
C ARG A 1102 -80.46 -39.40 17.87
N ASP A 1103 -81.66 -38.78 17.95
CA ASP A 1103 -83.04 -39.09 17.52
C ASP A 1103 -83.89 -37.78 17.49
N VAL A 1104 -84.73 -37.56 16.47
CA VAL A 1104 -85.40 -36.26 16.14
C VAL A 1104 -86.73 -36.04 16.88
N PHE A 1105 -87.22 -37.03 17.65
CA PHE A 1105 -88.56 -36.98 18.24
C PHE A 1105 -88.69 -36.27 19.60
N VAL A 1106 -87.59 -35.95 20.27
CA VAL A 1106 -87.62 -35.41 21.66
C VAL A 1106 -87.72 -33.88 21.69
N GLU A 1107 -87.20 -33.17 20.68
CA GLU A 1107 -87.23 -31.70 20.63
C GLU A 1107 -88.60 -31.13 20.27
N LYS A 1108 -89.37 -31.82 19.44
CA LYS A 1108 -90.70 -31.35 19.00
C LYS A 1108 -91.71 -31.25 20.15
N LYS A 1109 -91.56 -32.08 21.18
CA LYS A 1109 -92.47 -32.16 22.34
C LYS A 1109 -92.21 -31.06 23.39
N LYS A 1110 -91.02 -30.45 23.38
CA LYS A 1110 -90.67 -29.34 24.28
C LYS A 1110 -91.17 -27.99 23.74
N ALA A 1111 -91.07 -27.79 22.43
CA ALA A 1111 -91.55 -26.56 21.78
C ALA A 1111 -93.08 -26.36 21.86
N GLU A 1112 -93.87 -27.44 21.81
CA GLU A 1112 -95.34 -27.36 21.97
C GLU A 1112 -95.78 -26.96 23.39
N LEU A 1113 -94.98 -27.26 24.41
CA LEU A 1113 -95.31 -26.92 25.80
C LEU A 1113 -95.04 -25.44 26.10
N GLU A 1114 -93.98 -24.86 25.53
CA GLU A 1114 -93.66 -23.45 25.68
C GLU A 1114 -94.66 -22.53 24.94
N TYR A 1115 -95.12 -22.95 23.76
CA TYR A 1115 -96.16 -22.22 23.02
C TYR A 1115 -97.48 -22.10 23.81
N ASN A 1116 -97.91 -23.19 24.45
CA ASN A 1116 -99.13 -23.20 25.26
C ASN A 1116 -99.02 -22.37 26.55
N HIS A 1117 -97.81 -22.20 27.08
CA HIS A 1117 -97.59 -21.35 28.24
C HIS A 1117 -97.68 -19.87 27.89
N LEU A 1118 -97.06 -19.43 26.78
CA LEU A 1118 -97.14 -18.04 26.33
C LEU A 1118 -98.56 -17.63 25.93
N SER A 1119 -99.32 -18.52 25.27
CA SER A 1119 -100.72 -18.25 24.90
C SER A 1119 -101.61 -17.93 26.11
N LYS A 1120 -101.40 -18.61 27.25
CA LYS A 1120 -102.15 -18.35 28.49
C LYS A 1120 -101.80 -17.00 29.12
N VAL A 1121 -100.55 -16.55 29.02
CA VAL A 1121 -100.11 -15.26 29.57
C VAL A 1121 -100.70 -14.11 28.74
N VAL A 1122 -100.71 -14.24 27.41
CA VAL A 1122 -101.29 -13.22 26.51
C VAL A 1122 -102.80 -13.09 26.73
N ALA A 1123 -103.53 -14.20 26.93
CA ALA A 1123 -104.95 -14.16 27.26
C ALA A 1123 -105.22 -13.46 28.62
N ALA A 1124 -104.39 -13.70 29.64
CA ALA A 1124 -104.52 -13.05 30.94
C ALA A 1124 -104.26 -11.54 30.88
N GLN A 1125 -103.30 -11.10 30.05
CA GLN A 1125 -103.01 -9.68 29.83
C GLN A 1125 -104.10 -8.99 29.00
N GLY A 1126 -104.69 -9.69 28.01
CA GLY A 1126 -105.85 -9.21 27.25
C GLY A 1126 -107.06 -8.90 28.14
N ASN A 1127 -107.41 -9.82 29.04
CA ASN A 1127 -108.50 -9.61 30.01
C ASN A 1127 -108.22 -8.42 30.95
N ARG A 1128 -106.95 -8.20 31.33
CA ARG A 1128 -106.56 -7.06 32.18
C ARG A 1128 -106.73 -5.73 31.44
N ILE A 1129 -106.43 -5.70 30.14
CA ILE A 1129 -106.59 -4.52 29.29
C ILE A 1129 -108.07 -4.21 29.05
N GLU A 1130 -108.94 -5.22 28.86
CA GLU A 1130 -110.38 -5.00 28.74
C GLU A 1130 -111.00 -4.43 30.02
N ILE A 1131 -110.59 -4.93 31.19
CA ILE A 1131 -111.06 -4.40 32.49
C ILE A 1131 -110.63 -2.93 32.64
N LEU A 1132 -109.36 -2.62 32.34
CA LEU A 1132 -108.85 -1.24 32.40
C LEU A 1132 -109.55 -0.31 31.40
N ASN A 1133 -109.91 -0.81 30.21
CA ASN A 1133 -110.68 -0.04 29.23
C ASN A 1133 -112.13 0.19 29.69
N GLN A 1134 -112.77 -0.77 30.38
CA GLN A 1134 -114.09 -0.56 30.99
C GLN A 1134 -114.04 0.44 32.14
N GLU A 1135 -112.99 0.41 32.97
CA GLU A 1135 -112.75 1.41 34.03
C GLU A 1135 -112.52 2.81 33.44
N LEU A 1136 -111.72 2.93 32.36
CA LEU A 1136 -111.53 4.20 31.65
C LEU A 1136 -112.82 4.74 31.03
N LEU A 1137 -113.68 3.87 30.49
CA LEU A 1137 -115.01 4.24 29.96
C LEU A 1137 -115.98 4.67 31.07
N SER A 1138 -115.93 4.02 32.25
CA SER A 1138 -116.69 4.46 33.43
C SER A 1138 -116.23 5.84 33.89
N ILE A 1139 -114.91 6.06 33.98
CA ILE A 1139 -114.33 7.35 34.39
C ILE A 1139 -114.65 8.45 33.36
N GLN A 1140 -114.64 8.15 32.06
CA GLN A 1140 -115.06 9.10 31.02
C GLN A 1140 -116.55 9.45 31.10
N ASN A 1141 -117.41 8.47 31.39
CA ASN A 1141 -118.85 8.71 31.57
C ASN A 1141 -119.17 9.51 32.84
N ASP A 1142 -118.43 9.28 33.93
CA ASP A 1142 -118.56 10.04 35.16
C ASP A 1142 -118.05 11.49 34.99
N ARG A 1143 -116.98 11.69 34.19
CA ARG A 1143 -116.49 13.05 33.89
C ARG A 1143 -117.47 13.86 33.04
N ARG A 1144 -118.21 13.24 32.12
CA ARG A 1144 -119.24 13.91 31.29
C ARG A 1144 -120.52 14.28 32.06
N LYS A 1145 -120.78 13.68 33.22
CA LYS A 1145 -121.94 14.04 34.04
C LYS A 1145 -121.68 15.18 35.01
N LEU A 1146 -120.42 15.50 35.29
CA LEU A 1146 -120.08 16.56 36.24
C LEU A 1146 -120.13 17.97 35.63
N PHE A 1147 -119.94 18.14 34.32
CA PHE A 1147 -120.20 19.41 33.64
C PHE A 1147 -120.64 19.14 32.18
N PRO A 1148 -121.77 19.72 31.73
CA PRO A 1148 -122.50 19.32 30.51
C PRO A 1148 -121.74 19.52 29.20
#